data_AF-A0A7V4M773-F1
#
_entry.id   AF-A0A7V4M773-F1
#
_cell.length_a   1.000
_cell.length_b   1.000
_cell.length_c   1.000
_cell.angle_alpha   90.00
_cell.angle_beta   90.00
_cell.angle_gamma   90.00
#
_symmetry.space_group_name_H-M   'P 1'
#
loop_
_entity.id
_entity.type
_entity.pdbx_description
1 polymer ?
#
loop_
_entity_poly.entity_id
_entity_poly.type
_entity_poly.pdbx_seq_one_letter_code
_entity_poly.pdbx_strand_id
1 'polypeptide(L)'
;MRDEVFPRKSAFAGGLRMLAGFLGLACALGSGAEPPPQPPKGAPEYHAPPRPSDGAGMALTVEKLEKGLDPERPLVIWAIGSSFTNGLGNGELLTELIRQRFPKAPKIVYKKMAGNSTSYRFSHGWARHLVVPDQPDVVLIYNFGETEDLEAMLVELRWRTTADILVGSLHWCVPHKAVWPDPDARNGHQDPPGLRALCEKYGVEFVENRREMTRYMLDNRLAIEDLLADAVHENRYASRMTVMNIARHFHRADHFSYDPRARERRIEAESPAVAKTPERWTAAEGGSALTAAAADAELKLRFTGNRIELIGWREPGGGTADVWIDGRPASQAEVFYAGYIEPDPRNAPRPPNPPRDRCPHAVALGRNLVPQTWTIVMTTDAGDFALSGSVTGPDGKGNAMEPFESISGQVRIEPRFWRDPQHNRRGDRFTFEVVRAAAGSVDFRGPAKERFRFRLASELPNQEHELRLVARGDGPVTVDAFDVFEPPLKPPLPAALPRTSARSGLVGTWKLASIEERDASGRIVTPLDYGPNPVGILVYDATGHMVAQAMRRGRSRLPSDDVHQATPEQAKAAFVGYNGYFGTYEVDEQAGVVTHRVEGGLIPNWEGTDQRRRFTLLGDTLILEPPEFQAQGQSRTRRLTWQRVR
;
A
#
# COMPACT_ATOMS: atom_id res chain seq x y z
N MET A 1 -17.39 10.16 -26.54
CA MET A 1 -17.86 11.43 -25.95
C MET A 1 -19.03 11.13 -25.01
N ARG A 2 -18.75 11.06 -23.71
CA ARG A 2 -19.64 11.39 -22.58
C ARG A 2 -18.74 11.47 -21.36
N ASP A 3 -18.56 12.72 -20.94
CA ASP A 3 -17.69 13.19 -19.88
C ASP A 3 -18.15 12.78 -18.48
N GLU A 4 -17.17 12.86 -17.58
CA GLU A 4 -17.21 12.87 -16.12
C GLU A 4 -18.52 13.36 -15.46
N VAL A 5 -18.98 12.64 -14.43
CA VAL A 5 -19.65 13.25 -13.26
C VAL A 5 -19.32 12.46 -11.99
N PHE A 6 -18.35 12.94 -11.22
CA PHE A 6 -18.35 12.77 -9.75
C PHE A 6 -19.35 13.79 -9.16
N PRO A 7 -20.20 13.41 -8.20
CA PRO A 7 -21.30 14.28 -7.79
C PRO A 7 -20.84 15.47 -6.95
N ARG A 8 -21.18 16.67 -7.43
CA ARG A 8 -21.17 17.92 -6.66
C ARG A 8 -22.27 17.90 -5.59
N LYS A 9 -21.95 18.53 -4.44
CA LYS A 9 -22.85 18.85 -3.32
C LYS A 9 -24.12 19.56 -3.81
N SER A 10 -25.28 19.07 -3.38
CA SER A 10 -26.56 19.76 -3.53
C SER A 10 -26.76 20.77 -2.39
N ALA A 11 -27.05 22.01 -2.78
CA ALA A 11 -27.60 23.03 -1.91
C ALA A 11 -29.14 22.90 -1.93
N PHE A 12 -29.76 22.91 -0.77
CA PHE A 12 -31.19 23.23 -0.62
C PHE A 12 -31.35 24.30 0.44
N ALA A 13 -31.89 25.44 0.00
CA ALA A 13 -32.45 26.47 0.83
C ALA A 13 -33.96 26.17 1.01
N GLY A 14 -34.46 26.31 2.23
CA GLY A 14 -35.87 26.19 2.59
C GLY A 14 -36.00 26.22 4.12
N GLY A 15 -36.21 27.41 4.68
CA GLY A 15 -36.04 27.70 6.11
C GLY A 15 -37.22 27.32 7.02
N LEU A 16 -37.01 27.42 8.34
CA LEU A 16 -37.63 28.42 9.24
C LEU A 16 -37.14 28.25 10.70
N ARG A 17 -36.58 29.34 11.27
CA ARG A 17 -36.56 29.86 12.69
C ARG A 17 -36.38 28.85 13.85
N MET A 18 -35.60 29.03 14.91
CA MET A 18 -35.19 30.18 15.76
C MET A 18 -34.14 29.55 16.74
N LEU A 19 -33.03 30.16 17.19
CA LEU A 19 -32.92 31.26 18.15
C LEU A 19 -31.44 31.71 18.24
N ALA A 20 -31.25 33.00 18.49
CA ALA A 20 -29.99 33.74 18.43
C ALA A 20 -29.08 33.58 19.66
N GLY A 21 -27.79 33.87 19.46
CA GLY A 21 -26.80 34.11 20.51
C GLY A 21 -25.48 34.64 19.91
N PHE A 22 -25.37 35.96 19.84
CA PHE A 22 -24.29 36.77 19.26
C PHE A 22 -22.87 36.48 19.79
N LEU A 23 -21.88 36.49 18.89
CA LEU A 23 -20.77 37.46 18.97
C LEU A 23 -20.18 37.65 17.57
N GLY A 24 -20.31 38.86 17.03
CA GLY A 24 -19.81 39.23 15.71
C GLY A 24 -18.36 39.70 15.76
N LEU A 25 -17.56 39.23 14.80
CA LEU A 25 -16.49 40.02 14.21
C LEU A 25 -16.56 39.81 12.69
N ALA A 26 -16.89 40.87 11.98
CA ALA A 26 -16.97 40.88 10.53
C ALA A 26 -15.55 40.78 9.95
N CYS A 27 -15.24 39.65 9.30
CA CYS A 27 -14.08 39.57 8.40
C CYS A 27 -14.55 39.91 6.98
N ALA A 28 -13.99 41.00 6.45
CA ALA A 28 -14.07 41.34 5.04
C ALA A 28 -13.59 40.16 4.19
N LEU A 29 -14.40 39.79 3.19
CA LEU A 29 -14.03 38.83 2.15
C LEU A 29 -13.02 39.50 1.21
N GLY A 30 -11.75 39.44 1.57
CA GLY A 30 -10.64 39.66 0.66
C GLY A 30 -10.31 38.35 -0.05
N SER A 31 -10.51 38.29 -1.37
CA SER A 31 -9.98 37.26 -2.25
C SER A 31 -8.46 37.44 -2.46
N GLY A 32 -7.71 37.57 -1.38
CA GLY A 32 -6.25 37.57 -1.41
C GLY A 32 -5.76 36.12 -1.32
N ALA A 33 -5.06 35.63 -2.33
CA ALA A 33 -4.27 34.41 -2.17
C ALA A 33 -3.35 34.60 -0.96
N GLU A 34 -3.31 33.62 -0.04
CA GLU A 34 -2.40 33.69 1.09
C GLU A 34 -0.95 33.90 0.58
N PRO A 35 -0.17 34.79 1.20
CA PRO A 35 1.20 35.02 0.80
C PRO A 35 2.01 33.71 0.88
N PRO A 36 3.02 33.52 0.01
CA PRO A 36 3.86 32.33 0.06
C PRO A 36 4.50 32.18 1.44
N PRO A 37 4.58 30.94 1.98
CA PRO A 37 5.16 30.72 3.29
C PRO A 37 6.61 31.23 3.31
N GLN A 38 6.97 31.92 4.39
CA GLN A 38 8.31 32.47 4.55
C GLN A 38 9.25 31.44 5.21
N PRO A 39 10.56 31.50 4.93
CA PRO A 39 11.54 30.71 5.66
C PRO A 39 11.48 30.99 7.17
N PRO A 40 11.61 29.97 8.03
CA PRO A 40 11.61 30.17 9.47
C PRO A 40 12.81 30.99 9.92
N LYS A 41 12.63 31.80 10.97
CA LYS A 41 13.68 32.59 11.62
C LYS A 41 14.49 33.50 10.67
N GLY A 42 13.91 33.90 9.54
CA GLY A 42 14.59 34.76 8.56
C GLY A 42 15.73 34.07 7.82
N ALA A 43 15.73 32.73 7.77
CA ALA A 43 16.65 31.96 6.94
C ALA A 43 16.53 32.35 5.45
N PRO A 44 17.58 32.16 4.63
CA PRO A 44 17.50 32.35 3.19
C PRO A 44 16.48 31.42 2.54
N GLU A 45 15.96 31.80 1.38
CA GLU A 45 15.08 30.91 0.62
C GLU A 45 15.76 29.60 0.23
N TYR A 46 15.04 28.49 0.39
CA TYR A 46 15.49 27.17 0.02
C TYR A 46 15.39 26.98 -1.49
N HIS A 47 16.45 26.45 -2.08
CA HIS A 47 16.51 26.10 -3.49
C HIS A 47 17.00 24.67 -3.67
N ALA A 48 16.35 23.93 -4.57
CA ALA A 48 16.73 22.55 -4.92
C ALA A 48 16.97 22.46 -6.44
N PRO A 49 18.06 23.06 -6.96
CA PRO A 49 18.43 22.87 -8.35
C PRO A 49 18.75 21.39 -8.62
N PRO A 50 18.41 20.86 -9.80
CA PRO A 50 18.77 19.50 -10.17
C PRO A 50 20.30 19.34 -10.24
N ARG A 51 20.79 18.19 -9.78
CA ARG A 51 22.17 17.72 -9.97
C ARG A 51 22.21 16.80 -11.20
N PRO A 52 23.40 16.61 -11.81
CA PRO A 52 23.60 15.69 -12.93
C PRO A 52 23.03 14.28 -12.75
N SER A 53 23.04 13.75 -11.53
CA SER A 53 22.56 12.40 -11.21
C SER A 53 21.09 12.34 -10.79
N ASP A 54 20.44 13.47 -10.52
CA ASP A 54 19.04 13.47 -10.08
C ASP A 54 18.14 13.07 -11.26
N GLY A 55 17.25 12.10 -11.03
CA GLY A 55 16.36 11.60 -12.07
C GLY A 55 16.97 10.48 -12.93
N ALA A 56 18.09 9.87 -12.53
CA ALA A 56 18.69 8.77 -13.26
C ALA A 56 17.71 7.58 -13.44
N GLY A 57 16.84 7.33 -12.46
CA GLY A 57 15.76 6.34 -12.51
C GLY A 57 14.48 6.80 -13.21
N MET A 58 14.45 7.98 -13.83
CA MET A 58 13.27 8.62 -14.41
C MET A 58 13.25 8.67 -15.95
N ALA A 59 14.01 7.77 -16.61
CA ALA A 59 14.28 7.83 -18.04
C ALA A 59 13.02 7.90 -18.91
N LEU A 60 12.03 7.05 -18.64
CA LEU A 60 10.78 6.96 -19.39
C LEU A 60 9.92 8.21 -19.19
N THR A 61 9.86 8.73 -17.97
CA THR A 61 9.11 9.95 -17.65
C THR A 61 9.71 11.16 -18.33
N VAL A 62 11.05 11.30 -18.29
CA VAL A 62 11.74 12.41 -18.95
C VAL A 62 11.55 12.33 -20.47
N GLU A 63 11.63 11.14 -21.06
CA GLU A 63 11.35 10.98 -22.49
C GLU A 63 9.93 11.46 -22.86
N LYS A 64 8.91 11.10 -22.07
CA LYS A 64 7.52 11.54 -22.26
C LYS A 64 7.33 13.04 -22.04
N LEU A 65 8.07 13.64 -21.11
CA LEU A 65 8.04 15.10 -20.88
C LEU A 65 8.69 15.88 -22.02
N GLU A 66 9.74 15.35 -22.63
CA GLU A 66 10.47 15.99 -23.73
C GLU A 66 9.80 15.80 -25.09
N LYS A 67 9.35 14.58 -25.39
CA LYS A 67 8.80 14.19 -26.70
C LYS A 67 7.28 14.31 -26.78
N GLY A 68 6.61 14.44 -25.64
CA GLY A 68 5.16 14.31 -25.56
C GLY A 68 4.70 12.85 -25.64
N LEU A 69 3.39 12.66 -25.68
CA LEU A 69 2.77 11.35 -25.86
C LEU A 69 1.91 11.37 -27.12
N ASP A 70 1.95 10.27 -27.86
CA ASP A 70 1.27 10.15 -29.14
C ASP A 70 0.42 8.85 -29.16
N PRO A 71 -0.91 8.90 -29.40
CA PRO A 71 -1.74 10.09 -29.45
C PRO A 71 -1.67 10.90 -28.14
N GLU A 72 -1.99 12.20 -28.23
CA GLU A 72 -1.93 13.09 -27.07
C GLU A 72 -2.77 12.54 -25.90
N ARG A 73 -2.13 12.44 -24.74
CA ARG A 73 -2.77 12.12 -23.47
C ARG A 73 -2.03 12.82 -22.33
N PRO A 74 -2.67 13.02 -21.17
CA PRO A 74 -1.94 13.53 -20.02
C PRO A 74 -0.87 12.53 -19.55
N LEU A 75 0.21 13.07 -18.99
CA LEU A 75 1.14 12.34 -18.14
C LEU A 75 0.52 12.19 -16.75
N VAL A 76 0.44 10.97 -16.25
CA VAL A 76 -0.25 10.67 -14.99
C VAL A 76 0.76 10.39 -13.88
N ILE A 77 0.67 11.16 -12.79
CA ILE A 77 1.44 10.97 -11.56
C ILE A 77 0.47 10.49 -10.48
N TRP A 78 0.76 9.33 -9.86
CA TRP A 78 0.05 8.84 -8.69
C TRP A 78 0.89 9.02 -7.42
N ALA A 79 0.40 9.78 -6.45
CA ALA A 79 0.97 9.84 -5.12
C ALA A 79 0.18 8.97 -4.13
N ILE A 80 0.86 8.06 -3.43
CA ILE A 80 0.21 7.18 -2.45
C ILE A 80 0.96 7.17 -1.11
N GLY A 81 0.20 7.19 -0.01
CA GLY A 81 0.78 7.06 1.33
C GLY A 81 -0.09 7.58 2.47
N SER A 82 0.50 8.30 3.41
CA SER A 82 -0.17 8.74 4.64
C SER A 82 -0.41 10.26 4.67
N SER A 83 -0.62 10.83 5.86
CA SER A 83 -0.68 12.28 6.07
C SER A 83 0.57 13.02 5.58
N PHE A 84 1.74 12.36 5.55
CA PHE A 84 2.94 12.93 4.92
C PHE A 84 2.75 13.18 3.43
N THR A 85 2.10 12.25 2.71
CA THR A 85 1.75 12.42 1.30
C THR A 85 0.71 13.53 1.11
N ASN A 86 -0.16 13.78 2.09
CA ASN A 86 -1.05 14.94 2.06
C ASN A 86 -0.30 16.27 2.14
N GLY A 87 0.82 16.32 2.87
CA GLY A 87 1.70 17.49 2.96
C GLY A 87 2.23 17.95 1.59
N LEU A 88 2.36 17.04 0.62
CA LEU A 88 2.78 17.37 -0.75
C LEU A 88 1.77 18.21 -1.55
N GLY A 89 0.55 18.42 -1.03
CA GLY A 89 -0.53 19.12 -1.74
C GLY A 89 -1.21 18.25 -2.80
N ASN A 90 -1.80 18.87 -3.83
CA ASN A 90 -2.48 18.17 -4.92
C ASN A 90 -1.73 18.29 -6.25
N GLY A 91 -0.41 18.50 -6.17
CA GLY A 91 0.49 18.48 -7.32
C GLY A 91 0.62 19.81 -8.06
N GLU A 92 0.01 20.90 -7.58
CA GLU A 92 0.06 22.21 -8.24
C GLU A 92 1.50 22.72 -8.36
N LEU A 93 2.22 22.79 -7.24
CA LEU A 93 3.61 23.23 -7.21
C LEU A 93 4.53 22.27 -7.96
N LEU A 94 4.34 20.96 -7.81
CA LEU A 94 5.15 19.97 -8.54
C LEU A 94 4.98 20.15 -10.06
N THR A 95 3.74 20.30 -10.52
CA THR A 95 3.41 20.52 -11.93
C THR A 95 4.01 21.83 -12.45
N GLU A 96 3.95 22.89 -11.66
CA GLU A 96 4.56 24.18 -12.00
C GLU A 96 6.07 24.03 -12.19
N LEU A 97 6.77 23.42 -11.23
CA LEU A 97 8.22 23.22 -11.28
C LEU A 97 8.65 22.30 -12.44
N ILE A 98 7.86 21.27 -12.74
CA ILE A 98 8.11 20.41 -13.92
C ILE A 98 7.98 21.23 -15.20
N ARG A 99 6.92 22.02 -15.35
CA ARG A 99 6.70 22.84 -16.56
C ARG A 99 7.73 23.95 -16.75
N GLN A 100 8.27 24.50 -15.67
CA GLN A 100 9.40 25.44 -15.76
C GLN A 100 10.62 24.79 -16.43
N ARG A 101 10.84 23.49 -16.22
CA ARG A 101 11.96 22.73 -16.84
C ARG A 101 11.60 22.10 -18.18
N PHE A 102 10.34 21.73 -18.36
CA PHE A 102 9.80 21.15 -19.59
C PHE A 102 8.61 21.99 -20.08
N PRO A 103 8.84 23.13 -20.76
CA PRO A 103 7.76 24.03 -21.17
C PRO A 103 6.76 23.41 -22.15
N LYS A 104 7.18 22.36 -22.87
CA LYS A 104 6.37 21.59 -23.81
C LYS A 104 5.80 20.30 -23.21
N ALA A 105 5.92 20.12 -21.89
CA ALA A 105 5.39 18.94 -21.23
C ALA A 105 3.90 18.76 -21.56
N PRO A 106 3.44 17.51 -21.75
CA PRO A 106 2.01 17.20 -21.87
C PRO A 106 1.24 17.70 -20.64
N LYS A 107 -0.09 17.74 -20.73
CA LYS A 107 -0.93 17.97 -19.54
C LYS A 107 -0.52 16.97 -18.44
N ILE A 108 -0.25 17.45 -17.23
CA ILE A 108 0.04 16.59 -16.08
C ILE A 108 -1.25 16.42 -15.28
N VAL A 109 -1.59 15.17 -14.98
CA VAL A 109 -2.68 14.81 -14.07
C VAL A 109 -2.08 14.19 -12.82
N TYR A 110 -2.20 14.90 -11.70
CA TYR A 110 -1.77 14.43 -10.39
C TYR A 110 -2.95 13.79 -9.66
N LYS A 111 -2.82 12.50 -9.36
CA LYS A 111 -3.76 11.72 -8.56
C LYS A 111 -3.13 11.41 -7.21
N LYS A 112 -3.95 11.35 -6.16
CA LYS A 112 -3.47 11.10 -4.80
C LYS A 112 -4.42 10.20 -4.02
N MET A 113 -3.88 9.22 -3.30
CA MET A 113 -4.58 8.51 -2.23
C MET A 113 -3.75 8.55 -0.94
N ALA A 114 -4.31 9.15 0.10
CA ALA A 114 -3.63 9.34 1.37
C ALA A 114 -4.58 9.12 2.56
N GLY A 115 -4.13 8.32 3.52
CA GLY A 115 -4.87 8.03 4.75
C GLY A 115 -4.18 8.54 5.99
N ASN A 116 -4.91 8.53 7.11
CA ASN A 116 -4.31 8.91 8.38
C ASN A 116 -3.42 7.78 8.88
N SER A 117 -2.11 8.02 9.04
CA SER A 117 -1.17 7.01 9.56
C SER A 117 -1.20 5.68 8.78
N THR A 118 -1.38 5.77 7.46
CA THR A 118 -1.42 4.60 6.56
C THR A 118 -0.01 4.28 6.05
N SER A 119 0.65 3.32 6.68
CA SER A 119 2.03 2.92 6.34
C SER A 119 2.16 2.26 4.95
N TYR A 120 3.38 1.90 4.55
CA TYR A 120 3.66 1.14 3.34
C TYR A 120 2.75 -0.08 3.19
N ARG A 121 2.53 -0.86 4.26
CA ARG A 121 1.66 -2.05 4.26
C ARG A 121 0.27 -1.80 3.71
N PHE A 122 -0.35 -0.71 4.14
CA PHE A 122 -1.74 -0.41 3.79
C PHE A 122 -1.84 0.39 2.48
N SER A 123 -0.87 1.26 2.22
CA SER A 123 -0.76 1.93 0.92
C SER A 123 -0.41 0.96 -0.21
N HIS A 124 0.17 -0.21 0.09
CA HIS A 124 0.36 -1.31 -0.86
C HIS A 124 -0.96 -1.80 -1.44
N GLY A 125 -2.02 -1.87 -0.63
CA GLY A 125 -3.36 -2.20 -1.14
C GLY A 125 -3.89 -1.16 -2.13
N TRP A 126 -3.63 0.13 -1.90
CA TRP A 126 -3.96 1.18 -2.87
C TRP A 126 -3.07 1.13 -4.12
N ALA A 127 -1.79 0.79 -3.97
CA ALA A 127 -0.94 0.51 -5.12
C ALA A 127 -1.55 -0.60 -5.99
N ARG A 128 -2.04 -1.67 -5.35
CA ARG A 128 -2.67 -2.81 -6.03
C ARG A 128 -3.97 -2.46 -6.74
N HIS A 129 -4.86 -1.70 -6.09
CA HIS A 129 -6.25 -1.55 -6.54
C HIS A 129 -6.60 -0.21 -7.19
N LEU A 130 -5.71 0.78 -7.08
CA LEU A 130 -5.86 2.09 -7.73
C LEU A 130 -4.73 2.34 -8.74
N VAL A 131 -3.48 2.18 -8.31
CA VAL A 131 -2.32 2.57 -9.12
C VAL A 131 -2.09 1.58 -10.27
N VAL A 132 -2.03 0.28 -9.98
CA VAL A 132 -1.81 -0.73 -11.03
C VAL A 132 -2.93 -0.71 -12.08
N PRO A 133 -4.24 -0.71 -11.75
CA PRO A 133 -5.27 -0.69 -12.78
C PRO A 133 -5.22 0.57 -13.67
N ASP A 134 -4.87 1.72 -13.08
CA ASP A 134 -4.79 3.01 -13.78
C ASP A 134 -3.54 3.12 -14.67
N GLN A 135 -2.47 2.36 -14.38
CA GLN A 135 -1.21 2.31 -15.16
C GLN A 135 -0.57 3.70 -15.39
N PRO A 136 -0.15 4.42 -14.33
CA PRO A 136 0.47 5.74 -14.49
C PRO A 136 1.84 5.72 -15.15
N ASP A 137 2.32 6.92 -15.48
CA ASP A 137 3.69 7.15 -15.91
C ASP A 137 4.65 7.28 -14.71
N VAL A 138 4.16 7.82 -13.59
CA VAL A 138 4.94 8.02 -12.35
C VAL A 138 4.17 7.57 -11.11
N VAL A 139 4.85 6.87 -10.20
CA VAL A 139 4.37 6.58 -8.84
C VAL A 139 5.26 7.30 -7.82
N LEU A 140 4.67 8.15 -6.98
CA LEU A 140 5.35 8.91 -5.94
C LEU A 140 4.95 8.35 -4.56
N ILE A 141 5.96 7.89 -3.81
CA ILE A 141 5.80 7.30 -2.48
C ILE A 141 6.55 8.16 -1.47
N TYR A 142 5.81 8.97 -0.71
CA TYR A 142 6.34 9.75 0.42
C TYR A 142 5.59 9.33 1.68
N ASN A 143 6.09 8.27 2.34
CA ASN A 143 5.37 7.56 3.39
C ASN A 143 6.33 6.90 4.40
N PHE A 144 5.78 6.28 5.44
CA PHE A 144 6.52 5.59 6.50
C PHE A 144 6.16 4.10 6.59
N GLY A 145 6.96 3.34 7.34
CA GLY A 145 6.71 1.94 7.66
C GLY A 145 7.97 1.10 7.57
N GLU A 146 7.78 -0.21 7.74
CA GLU A 146 8.87 -1.18 7.62
C GLU A 146 9.38 -1.28 6.17
N THR A 147 10.69 -1.47 6.02
CA THR A 147 11.35 -1.56 4.71
C THR A 147 10.82 -2.76 3.91
N GLU A 148 10.46 -3.85 4.57
CA GLU A 148 9.91 -5.07 3.96
C GLU A 148 8.51 -4.82 3.37
N ASP A 149 7.70 -3.97 4.01
CA ASP A 149 6.38 -3.59 3.50
C ASP A 149 6.53 -2.70 2.24
N LEU A 150 7.54 -1.84 2.19
CA LEU A 150 7.87 -1.09 0.97
C LEU A 150 8.39 -2.03 -0.13
N GLU A 151 9.28 -2.98 0.19
CA GLU A 151 9.78 -3.96 -0.77
C GLU A 151 8.63 -4.72 -1.43
N ALA A 152 7.62 -5.14 -0.65
CA ALA A 152 6.42 -5.77 -1.19
C ALA A 152 5.63 -4.92 -2.16
N MET A 153 5.51 -3.63 -1.86
CA MET A 153 4.89 -2.69 -2.78
C MET A 153 5.72 -2.52 -4.06
N LEU A 154 7.04 -2.34 -3.94
CA LEU A 154 7.93 -2.14 -5.08
C LEU A 154 8.00 -3.35 -5.99
N VAL A 155 8.07 -4.57 -5.44
CA VAL A 155 8.02 -5.82 -6.21
C VAL A 155 6.75 -5.87 -7.04
N GLU A 156 5.59 -5.56 -6.45
CA GLU A 156 4.32 -5.58 -7.18
C GLU A 156 4.23 -4.49 -8.25
N LEU A 157 4.65 -3.27 -7.95
CA LEU A 157 4.67 -2.17 -8.93
C LEU A 157 5.64 -2.46 -10.08
N ARG A 158 6.84 -2.97 -9.80
CA ARG A 158 7.84 -3.33 -10.82
C ARG A 158 7.47 -4.56 -11.62
N TRP A 159 6.60 -5.41 -11.09
CA TRP A 159 6.07 -6.56 -11.83
C TRP A 159 4.89 -6.18 -12.72
N ARG A 160 4.07 -5.19 -12.35
CA ARG A 160 2.81 -4.92 -13.05
C ARG A 160 2.73 -3.59 -13.77
N THR A 161 3.72 -2.71 -13.61
CA THR A 161 3.75 -1.38 -14.23
C THR A 161 5.12 -1.09 -14.85
N THR A 162 5.11 -0.24 -15.88
CA THR A 162 6.31 0.34 -16.50
C THR A 162 6.73 1.67 -15.86
N ALA A 163 5.89 2.20 -14.96
CA ALA A 163 6.02 3.52 -14.35
C ALA A 163 7.41 3.75 -13.74
N ASP A 164 7.90 4.97 -13.84
CA ASP A 164 8.98 5.38 -12.95
C ASP A 164 8.44 5.58 -11.54
N ILE A 165 9.27 5.28 -10.55
CA ILE A 165 8.87 5.29 -9.14
C ILE A 165 9.84 6.20 -8.41
N LEU A 166 9.31 7.12 -7.61
CA LEU A 166 10.07 7.92 -6.66
C LEU A 166 9.71 7.51 -5.23
N VAL A 167 10.72 7.27 -4.40
CA VAL A 167 10.57 7.07 -2.95
C VAL A 167 11.36 8.15 -2.23
N GLY A 168 10.71 8.86 -1.30
CA GLY A 168 11.38 9.90 -0.51
C GLY A 168 11.67 9.49 0.93
N SER A 169 12.85 9.88 1.43
CA SER A 169 13.12 9.91 2.88
C SER A 169 12.26 11.00 3.55
N LEU A 170 11.56 10.66 4.61
CA LEU A 170 10.75 11.60 5.38
C LEU A 170 11.61 12.60 6.12
N HIS A 171 11.12 13.83 6.23
CA HIS A 171 11.63 14.87 7.11
C HIS A 171 11.75 14.43 8.58
N TRP A 172 12.27 15.34 9.41
CA TRP A 172 12.46 15.14 10.84
C TRP A 172 11.20 15.46 11.65
N CYS A 173 10.85 14.56 12.57
CA CYS A 173 9.77 14.75 13.54
C CYS A 173 10.36 14.95 14.95
N VAL A 174 9.58 15.51 15.88
CA VAL A 174 10.02 15.69 17.29
C VAL A 174 10.54 14.39 17.94
N PRO A 175 9.91 13.20 17.73
CA PRO A 175 10.44 11.95 18.26
C PRO A 175 11.83 11.56 17.74
N HIS A 176 12.30 12.15 16.63
CA HIS A 176 13.60 11.82 16.04
C HIS A 176 14.77 12.60 16.67
N LYS A 177 14.51 13.53 17.61
CA LYS A 177 15.54 14.36 18.26
C LYS A 177 16.72 13.56 18.82
N ALA A 178 16.50 12.34 19.30
CA ALA A 178 17.54 11.50 19.87
C ALA A 178 18.63 11.10 18.87
N VAL A 179 18.32 11.12 17.57
CA VAL A 179 19.25 10.75 16.49
C VAL A 179 19.61 11.92 15.56
N TRP A 180 19.09 13.11 15.85
CA TRP A 180 19.46 14.34 15.15
C TRP A 180 20.93 14.71 15.47
N PRO A 181 21.71 15.21 14.50
CA PRO A 181 21.34 15.58 13.13
C PRO A 181 21.63 14.51 12.07
N ASP A 182 21.91 13.26 12.42
CA ASP A 182 22.39 12.25 11.45
C ASP A 182 21.27 11.84 10.47
N PRO A 183 21.31 12.26 9.18
CA PRO A 183 20.25 11.97 8.22
C PRO A 183 20.15 10.49 7.85
N ASP A 184 21.17 9.68 8.12
CA ASP A 184 21.19 8.25 7.85
C ASP A 184 20.73 7.42 9.05
N ALA A 185 20.51 8.03 10.22
CA ALA A 185 20.05 7.31 11.39
C ALA A 185 18.63 6.74 11.20
N ARG A 186 18.48 5.45 11.51
CA ARG A 186 17.17 4.79 11.60
C ARG A 186 16.34 5.44 12.69
N ASN A 187 15.05 5.61 12.43
CA ASN A 187 14.09 6.10 13.42
C ASN A 187 12.78 5.31 13.36
N GLY A 188 11.81 5.68 14.21
CA GLY A 188 10.52 4.98 14.29
C GLY A 188 9.61 5.08 13.05
N HIS A 189 10.02 5.81 12.01
CA HIS A 189 9.24 5.94 10.76
C HIS A 189 9.91 5.25 9.57
N GLN A 190 11.24 5.30 9.48
CA GLN A 190 12.00 4.79 8.34
C GLN A 190 13.43 4.40 8.72
N ASP A 191 14.02 3.55 7.87
CA ASP A 191 15.44 3.23 7.81
C ASP A 191 16.04 3.80 6.50
N PRO A 192 16.55 5.05 6.45
CA PRO A 192 16.96 5.68 5.21
C PRO A 192 18.04 4.93 4.42
N PRO A 193 19.10 4.36 5.03
CA PRO A 193 20.04 3.49 4.34
C PRO A 193 19.38 2.26 3.72
N GLY A 194 18.48 1.60 4.47
CA GLY A 194 17.71 0.45 3.96
C GLY A 194 16.82 0.83 2.78
N LEU A 195 16.13 1.97 2.84
CA LEU A 195 15.32 2.49 1.74
C LEU A 195 16.15 2.80 0.50
N ARG A 196 17.34 3.39 0.66
CA ARG A 196 18.26 3.68 -0.43
C ARG A 196 18.71 2.40 -1.13
N ALA A 197 19.18 1.42 -0.35
CA ALA A 197 19.60 0.11 -0.88
C ALA A 197 18.45 -0.61 -1.59
N LEU A 198 17.23 -0.51 -1.05
CA LEU A 198 16.04 -1.06 -1.68
C LEU A 198 15.71 -0.36 -3.01
N CYS A 199 15.81 0.97 -3.05
CA CYS A 199 15.56 1.73 -4.26
C CYS A 199 16.57 1.38 -5.35
N GLU A 200 17.85 1.26 -4.99
CA GLU A 200 18.90 0.79 -5.90
C GLU A 200 18.61 -0.61 -6.44
N LYS A 201 18.28 -1.57 -5.55
CA LYS A 201 17.94 -2.96 -5.90
C LYS A 201 16.82 -3.06 -6.95
N TYR A 202 15.81 -2.19 -6.85
CA TYR A 202 14.63 -2.22 -7.73
C TYR A 202 14.62 -1.14 -8.82
N GLY A 203 15.73 -0.42 -9.02
CA GLY A 203 15.85 0.65 -10.01
C GLY A 203 14.79 1.74 -9.81
N VAL A 204 14.61 2.19 -8.57
CA VAL A 204 13.67 3.22 -8.12
C VAL A 204 14.46 4.50 -7.82
N GLU A 205 13.90 5.66 -8.16
CA GLU A 205 14.53 6.95 -7.87
C GLU A 205 14.35 7.27 -6.38
N PHE A 206 15.47 7.48 -5.67
CA PHE A 206 15.43 7.85 -4.25
C PHE A 206 15.61 9.35 -4.06
N VAL A 207 14.66 9.98 -3.37
CA VAL A 207 14.70 11.41 -3.03
C VAL A 207 15.29 11.57 -1.62
N GLU A 208 16.51 12.12 -1.55
CA GLU A 208 17.29 12.40 -0.33
C GLU A 208 16.74 13.59 0.49
N ASN A 209 15.42 13.69 0.62
CA ASN A 209 14.76 14.84 1.25
C ASN A 209 15.23 15.09 2.70
N ARG A 210 15.35 14.05 3.54
CA ARG A 210 15.85 14.21 4.92
C ARG A 210 17.24 14.84 4.95
N ARG A 211 18.15 14.36 4.11
CA ARG A 211 19.53 14.85 4.06
C ARG A 211 19.60 16.31 3.62
N GLU A 212 18.82 16.68 2.62
CA GLU A 212 18.78 18.07 2.14
C GLU A 212 18.19 19.01 3.20
N MET A 213 17.12 18.59 3.90
CA MET A 213 16.54 19.37 4.99
C MET A 213 17.51 19.47 6.18
N THR A 214 18.20 18.40 6.56
CA THR A 214 19.25 18.43 7.59
C THR A 214 20.30 19.49 7.26
N ARG A 215 20.82 19.49 6.03
CA ARG A 215 21.85 20.46 5.61
C ARG A 215 21.33 21.89 5.73
N TYR A 216 20.16 22.17 5.15
CA TYR A 216 19.54 23.49 5.23
C TYR A 216 19.34 23.96 6.68
N MET A 217 18.88 23.08 7.56
CA MET A 217 18.69 23.40 8.97
C MET A 217 20.01 23.69 9.69
N LEU A 218 21.05 22.90 9.47
CA LEU A 218 22.37 23.10 10.09
C LEU A 218 23.00 24.42 9.63
N ASP A 219 22.97 24.68 8.32
CA ASP A 219 23.53 25.91 7.73
C ASP A 219 22.84 27.18 8.26
N ASN A 220 21.57 27.06 8.65
CA ASN A 220 20.74 28.18 9.11
C ASN A 220 20.37 28.15 10.60
N ARG A 221 21.01 27.26 11.39
CA ARG A 221 20.80 27.12 12.84
C ARG A 221 19.33 26.90 13.22
N LEU A 222 18.61 26.11 12.43
CA LEU A 222 17.23 25.72 12.67
C LEU A 222 17.17 24.44 13.50
N ALA A 223 16.17 24.37 14.37
CA ALA A 223 15.77 23.16 15.09
C ALA A 223 14.67 22.42 14.32
N ILE A 224 14.44 21.15 14.66
CA ILE A 224 13.40 20.31 14.03
C ILE A 224 12.04 21.02 14.04
N GLU A 225 11.68 21.65 15.15
CA GLU A 225 10.41 22.35 15.34
C GLU A 225 10.22 23.54 14.39
N ASP A 226 11.31 24.16 13.90
CA ASP A 226 11.20 25.30 12.98
C ASP A 226 10.65 24.90 11.60
N LEU A 227 10.71 23.60 11.27
CA LEU A 227 10.17 23.04 10.02
C LEU A 227 8.87 22.26 10.23
N LEU A 228 8.32 22.24 11.44
CA LEU A 228 7.11 21.49 11.76
C LEU A 228 5.92 22.39 12.07
N ALA A 229 4.71 21.92 11.73
CA ALA A 229 3.44 22.48 12.16
C ALA A 229 2.94 21.86 13.47
N ASP A 230 3.29 20.61 13.73
CA ASP A 230 3.02 19.90 14.99
C ASP A 230 4.18 18.97 15.35
N ALA A 231 4.02 18.00 16.25
CA ALA A 231 5.12 17.12 16.65
C ALA A 231 5.63 16.19 15.52
N VAL A 232 4.87 16.06 14.42
CA VAL A 232 5.06 15.07 13.37
C VAL A 232 5.09 15.67 11.97
N HIS A 233 4.22 16.62 11.65
CA HIS A 233 4.00 17.08 10.27
C HIS A 233 4.78 18.36 9.96
N GLU A 234 5.37 18.41 8.76
CA GLU A 234 5.93 19.61 8.14
C GLU A 234 4.98 20.82 8.23
N ASN A 235 5.55 22.00 8.46
CA ASN A 235 4.84 23.24 8.17
C ASN A 235 4.80 23.52 6.67
N ARG A 236 4.01 24.53 6.26
CA ARG A 236 3.83 24.86 4.84
C ARG A 236 5.14 25.17 4.10
N TYR A 237 6.13 25.73 4.79
CA TYR A 237 7.44 26.01 4.19
C TYR A 237 8.22 24.71 3.94
N ALA A 238 8.30 23.85 4.96
CA ALA A 238 8.97 22.57 4.86
C ALA A 238 8.33 21.64 3.80
N SER A 239 6.99 21.61 3.69
CA SER A 239 6.33 20.86 2.61
C SER A 239 6.65 21.40 1.23
N ARG A 240 6.83 22.72 1.09
CA ARG A 240 7.34 23.32 -0.16
C ARG A 240 8.77 22.83 -0.46
N MET A 241 9.66 22.78 0.54
CA MET A 241 11.01 22.23 0.38
C MET A 241 10.96 20.78 -0.09
N THR A 242 10.10 19.95 0.50
CA THR A 242 9.91 18.55 0.10
C THR A 242 9.46 18.42 -1.35
N VAL A 243 8.48 19.22 -1.78
CA VAL A 243 8.05 19.23 -3.19
C VAL A 243 9.16 19.70 -4.13
N MET A 244 9.97 20.69 -3.73
CA MET A 244 11.14 21.13 -4.52
C MET A 244 12.20 20.03 -4.63
N ASN A 245 12.43 19.30 -3.53
CA ASN A 245 13.31 18.15 -3.48
C ASN A 245 12.80 16.97 -4.31
N ILE A 246 11.50 16.77 -4.45
CA ILE A 246 10.95 15.79 -5.39
C ILE A 246 11.09 16.31 -6.83
N ALA A 247 10.71 17.57 -7.05
CA ALA A 247 10.70 18.17 -8.37
C ALA A 247 12.08 18.13 -9.02
N ARG A 248 13.18 18.32 -8.28
CA ARG A 248 14.55 18.27 -8.84
C ARG A 248 14.86 16.99 -9.64
N HIS A 249 14.19 15.86 -9.35
CA HIS A 249 14.38 14.59 -10.05
C HIS A 249 13.61 14.50 -11.37
N PHE A 250 12.71 15.45 -11.63
CA PHE A 250 12.14 15.69 -12.96
C PHE A 250 13.13 16.57 -13.73
N HIS A 251 14.18 15.92 -14.21
CA HIS A 251 15.33 16.52 -14.88
C HIS A 251 15.96 15.49 -15.82
N ARG A 252 16.56 15.96 -16.92
CA ARG A 252 17.37 15.11 -17.79
C ARG A 252 18.72 14.87 -17.12
N ALA A 253 18.84 13.75 -16.42
CA ALA A 253 20.12 13.29 -15.87
C ALA A 253 21.17 13.10 -16.98
N ASP A 254 22.45 13.27 -16.63
CA ASP A 254 23.58 13.04 -17.54
C ASP A 254 23.59 11.58 -18.02
N HIS A 255 23.21 10.66 -17.13
CA HIS A 255 23.10 9.24 -17.40
C HIS A 255 21.82 8.66 -16.79
N PHE A 256 21.00 8.01 -17.61
CA PHE A 256 19.86 7.22 -17.15
C PHE A 256 20.28 5.80 -16.77
N SER A 257 19.63 5.23 -15.76
CA SER A 257 19.93 3.87 -15.27
C SER A 257 19.37 2.75 -16.16
N TYR A 258 18.54 3.08 -17.14
CA TYR A 258 17.97 2.13 -18.10
C TYR A 258 17.54 2.83 -19.40
N ASP A 259 17.42 2.07 -20.49
CA ASP A 259 16.82 2.53 -21.75
C ASP A 259 15.27 2.49 -21.63
N PRO A 260 14.54 3.60 -21.86
CA PRO A 260 13.08 3.62 -21.89
C PRO A 260 12.45 2.49 -22.74
N ARG A 261 13.11 2.10 -23.85
CA ARG A 261 12.67 1.03 -24.76
C ARG A 261 12.72 -0.37 -24.14
N ALA A 262 13.44 -0.54 -23.04
CA ALA A 262 13.40 -1.78 -22.27
C ALA A 262 12.03 -1.97 -21.57
N ARG A 263 11.26 -0.89 -21.37
CA ARG A 263 9.96 -0.93 -20.69
C ARG A 263 8.78 -0.62 -21.61
N GLU A 264 8.89 0.35 -22.51
CA GLU A 264 7.79 0.71 -23.41
C GLU A 264 8.28 0.81 -24.86
N ARG A 265 7.58 0.18 -25.79
CA ARG A 265 7.97 0.16 -27.21
C ARG A 265 6.76 0.33 -28.10
N ARG A 266 6.94 1.12 -29.16
CA ARG A 266 6.02 1.17 -30.28
C ARG A 266 6.43 0.18 -31.36
N ILE A 267 5.46 -0.55 -31.87
CA ILE A 267 5.59 -1.43 -33.03
C ILE A 267 4.59 -0.93 -34.08
N GLU A 268 5.10 -0.27 -35.10
CA GLU A 268 4.33 0.24 -36.23
C GLU A 268 3.59 -0.88 -36.97
N ALA A 269 2.37 -0.66 -37.44
CA ALA A 269 1.56 -1.68 -38.10
C ALA A 269 2.20 -2.19 -39.41
N GLU A 270 2.95 -1.34 -40.11
CA GLU A 270 3.72 -1.72 -41.30
C GLU A 270 5.02 -2.49 -41.01
N SER A 271 5.43 -2.56 -39.73
CA SER A 271 6.67 -3.22 -39.33
C SER A 271 6.71 -4.69 -39.80
N PRO A 272 7.88 -5.21 -40.22
CA PRO A 272 8.04 -6.64 -40.51
C PRO A 272 7.70 -7.56 -39.34
N ALA A 273 7.66 -7.03 -38.10
CA ALA A 273 7.24 -7.78 -36.91
C ALA A 273 5.73 -8.05 -36.87
N VAL A 274 4.93 -7.34 -37.66
CA VAL A 274 3.48 -7.50 -37.77
C VAL A 274 3.16 -8.30 -39.03
N ALA A 275 2.82 -9.58 -38.85
CA ALA A 275 2.33 -10.40 -39.95
C ALA A 275 0.90 -9.98 -40.30
N LYS A 276 0.58 -9.93 -41.60
CA LYS A 276 -0.72 -9.49 -42.10
C LYS A 276 -1.25 -10.43 -43.16
N THR A 277 -2.57 -10.60 -43.25
CA THR A 277 -3.18 -11.36 -44.35
C THR A 277 -2.81 -10.68 -45.68
N PRO A 278 -2.14 -11.38 -46.62
CA PRO A 278 -1.72 -10.79 -47.89
C PRO A 278 -2.90 -10.19 -48.66
N GLU A 279 -2.67 -9.08 -49.34
CA GLU A 279 -3.64 -8.40 -50.22
C GLU A 279 -4.93 -7.90 -49.54
N ARG A 280 -5.08 -8.08 -48.22
CA ARG A 280 -6.25 -7.61 -47.46
C ARG A 280 -6.02 -6.33 -46.66
N TRP A 281 -4.76 -5.97 -46.45
CA TRP A 281 -4.34 -4.75 -45.77
C TRP A 281 -3.63 -3.82 -46.75
N THR A 282 -4.12 -2.60 -46.88
CA THR A 282 -3.52 -1.55 -47.70
C THR A 282 -2.99 -0.42 -46.82
N ALA A 283 -2.02 0.35 -47.34
CA ALA A 283 -1.56 1.55 -46.65
C ALA A 283 -2.69 2.57 -46.56
N ALA A 284 -2.87 3.17 -45.38
CA ALA A 284 -3.78 4.29 -45.16
C ALA A 284 -3.02 5.63 -45.28
N GLU A 285 -3.73 6.73 -45.53
CA GLU A 285 -3.11 8.06 -45.52
C GLU A 285 -2.58 8.40 -44.12
N GLY A 286 -1.27 8.72 -44.02
CA GLY A 286 -0.69 9.31 -42.81
C GLY A 286 0.45 8.56 -42.12
N GLY A 287 1.24 7.73 -42.82
CA GLY A 287 2.44 7.09 -42.25
C GLY A 287 2.35 5.56 -42.26
N SER A 288 2.62 4.93 -41.11
CA SER A 288 2.70 3.47 -40.91
C SER A 288 1.36 2.73 -40.86
N ALA A 289 0.25 3.45 -41.02
CA ALA A 289 -1.09 2.91 -40.81
C ALA A 289 -1.52 1.95 -41.93
N LEU A 290 -2.15 0.84 -41.53
CA LEU A 290 -2.75 -0.15 -42.40
C LEU A 290 -4.26 -0.15 -42.22
N THR A 291 -5.01 -0.29 -43.32
CA THR A 291 -6.47 -0.40 -43.30
C THR A 291 -6.95 -1.68 -43.97
N ALA A 292 -8.02 -2.25 -43.44
CA ALA A 292 -8.73 -3.39 -44.03
C ALA A 292 -10.23 -3.27 -43.79
N ALA A 293 -11.03 -3.58 -44.80
CA ALA A 293 -12.50 -3.67 -44.69
C ALA A 293 -13.03 -5.08 -44.97
N ALA A 294 -12.17 -6.01 -45.40
CA ALA A 294 -12.57 -7.38 -45.65
C ALA A 294 -12.72 -8.15 -44.33
N ALA A 295 -13.75 -8.99 -44.23
CA ALA A 295 -13.85 -9.96 -43.15
C ALA A 295 -12.61 -10.87 -43.14
N ASP A 296 -12.22 -11.29 -41.94
CA ASP A 296 -11.07 -12.17 -41.67
C ASP A 296 -9.70 -11.59 -42.06
N ALA A 297 -9.62 -10.28 -42.36
CA ALA A 297 -8.35 -9.59 -42.49
C ALA A 297 -7.67 -9.53 -41.11
N GLU A 298 -6.47 -10.10 -41.00
CA GLU A 298 -5.77 -10.29 -39.73
C GLU A 298 -4.47 -9.50 -39.67
N LEU A 299 -4.20 -8.87 -38.53
CA LEU A 299 -2.86 -8.50 -38.09
C LEU A 299 -2.44 -9.40 -36.93
N LYS A 300 -1.20 -9.86 -36.96
CA LYS A 300 -0.63 -10.79 -35.99
C LYS A 300 0.72 -10.28 -35.51
N LEU A 301 0.90 -10.21 -34.19
CA LEU A 301 2.09 -9.66 -33.55
C LEU A 301 2.52 -10.52 -32.37
N ARG A 302 3.80 -10.88 -32.31
CA ARG A 302 4.42 -11.41 -31.09
C ARG A 302 5.02 -10.26 -30.29
N PHE A 303 4.80 -10.29 -28.98
CA PHE A 303 5.35 -9.28 -28.08
C PHE A 303 5.69 -9.87 -26.72
N THR A 304 6.62 -9.23 -26.00
CA THR A 304 6.93 -9.55 -24.61
C THR A 304 6.46 -8.41 -23.71
N GLY A 305 5.68 -8.71 -22.68
CA GLY A 305 5.18 -7.71 -21.74
C GLY A 305 3.93 -8.16 -21.01
N ASN A 306 3.35 -7.27 -20.19
CA ASN A 306 2.13 -7.55 -19.44
C ASN A 306 0.90 -6.77 -19.97
N ARG A 307 1.11 -5.86 -20.91
CA ARG A 307 0.09 -4.99 -21.47
C ARG A 307 0.42 -4.63 -22.92
N ILE A 308 -0.63 -4.55 -23.74
CA ILE A 308 -0.57 -4.10 -25.12
C ILE A 308 -1.75 -3.16 -25.43
N GLU A 309 -1.44 -2.05 -26.07
CA GLU A 309 -2.41 -1.04 -26.49
C GLU A 309 -2.33 -0.84 -28.00
N LEU A 310 -3.48 -0.64 -28.63
CA LEU A 310 -3.61 -0.32 -30.04
C LEU A 310 -3.67 1.19 -30.23
N ILE A 311 -3.00 1.68 -31.27
CA ILE A 311 -3.21 3.00 -31.85
C ILE A 311 -3.88 2.80 -33.20
N GLY A 312 -5.01 3.44 -33.40
CA GLY A 312 -5.77 3.34 -34.64
C GLY A 312 -6.48 4.62 -34.98
N TRP A 313 -7.28 4.58 -36.03
CA TRP A 313 -8.07 5.70 -36.49
C TRP A 313 -9.55 5.36 -36.39
N ARG A 314 -10.29 6.19 -35.65
CA ARG A 314 -11.75 6.16 -35.67
C ARG A 314 -12.25 6.97 -36.84
N GLU A 315 -13.37 6.56 -37.43
CA GLU A 315 -14.09 7.33 -38.45
C GLU A 315 -15.59 6.96 -38.49
N PRO A 316 -16.47 7.78 -39.11
CA PRO A 316 -17.92 7.52 -39.12
C PRO A 316 -18.32 6.16 -39.68
N GLY A 317 -17.60 5.68 -40.69
CA GLY A 317 -17.81 4.38 -41.31
C GLY A 317 -17.00 3.24 -40.70
N GLY A 318 -16.25 3.47 -39.62
CA GLY A 318 -15.33 2.47 -39.05
C GLY A 318 -16.00 1.12 -38.75
N GLY A 319 -15.22 0.05 -38.85
CA GLY A 319 -15.67 -1.30 -38.52
C GLY A 319 -15.35 -1.70 -37.08
N THR A 320 -15.43 -3.01 -36.85
CA THR A 320 -15.00 -3.65 -35.61
C THR A 320 -13.98 -4.75 -35.89
N ALA A 321 -13.12 -5.01 -34.91
CA ALA A 321 -12.15 -6.10 -34.97
C ALA A 321 -12.17 -6.92 -33.68
N ASP A 322 -12.11 -8.24 -33.83
CA ASP A 322 -11.98 -9.18 -32.72
C ASP A 322 -10.52 -9.28 -32.27
N VAL A 323 -10.33 -9.37 -30.95
CA VAL A 323 -9.01 -9.43 -30.31
C VAL A 323 -8.81 -10.83 -29.77
N TRP A 324 -7.66 -11.41 -30.08
CA TRP A 324 -7.23 -12.70 -29.59
C TRP A 324 -5.86 -12.57 -28.94
N ILE A 325 -5.68 -13.25 -27.81
CA ILE A 325 -4.41 -13.36 -27.10
C ILE A 325 -4.12 -14.84 -26.90
N ASP A 326 -2.93 -15.28 -27.29
CA ASP A 326 -2.42 -16.64 -27.09
C ASP A 326 -3.39 -17.73 -27.60
N GLY A 327 -3.95 -17.48 -28.79
CA GLY A 327 -4.85 -18.42 -29.48
C GLY A 327 -6.28 -18.46 -28.93
N ARG A 328 -6.66 -17.60 -27.97
CA ARG A 328 -8.01 -17.52 -27.42
C ARG A 328 -8.63 -16.13 -27.62
N PRO A 329 -9.97 -16.01 -27.74
CA PRO A 329 -10.61 -14.70 -27.72
C PRO A 329 -10.24 -13.97 -26.44
N ALA A 330 -9.85 -12.69 -26.54
CA ALA A 330 -9.45 -11.89 -25.39
C ALA A 330 -10.58 -11.70 -24.37
N SER A 331 -11.84 -11.83 -24.80
CA SER A 331 -13.02 -11.90 -23.92
C SER A 331 -13.04 -13.10 -22.98
N GLN A 332 -12.23 -14.12 -23.24
CA GLN A 332 -12.06 -15.33 -22.43
C GLN A 332 -10.72 -15.38 -21.68
N ALA A 333 -9.87 -14.35 -21.82
CA ALA A 333 -8.56 -14.32 -21.16
C ALA A 333 -8.72 -14.23 -19.63
N GLU A 334 -8.00 -15.07 -18.88
CA GLU A 334 -8.06 -15.13 -17.41
C GLU A 334 -7.22 -14.02 -16.73
N VAL A 335 -7.37 -12.79 -17.22
CA VAL A 335 -6.69 -11.61 -16.68
C VAL A 335 -7.71 -10.65 -16.08
N PHE A 336 -7.52 -10.32 -14.81
CA PHE A 336 -8.46 -9.54 -14.03
C PHE A 336 -7.73 -8.65 -13.04
N TYR A 337 -8.35 -7.53 -12.70
CA TYR A 337 -7.98 -6.74 -11.53
C TYR A 337 -9.22 -6.50 -10.67
N ALA A 338 -8.98 -6.29 -9.39
CA ALA A 338 -9.97 -5.73 -8.48
C ALA A 338 -9.75 -4.22 -8.37
N GLY A 339 -10.83 -3.45 -8.50
CA GLY A 339 -10.83 -2.03 -8.24
C GLY A 339 -10.71 -1.70 -6.75
N TYR A 340 -10.73 -0.40 -6.46
CA TYR A 340 -10.70 0.11 -5.09
C TYR A 340 -11.82 -0.45 -4.23
N ILE A 341 -11.48 -0.79 -2.99
CA ILE A 341 -12.43 -1.24 -1.98
C ILE A 341 -13.06 0.00 -1.36
N GLU A 342 -14.23 0.34 -1.89
CA GLU A 342 -14.96 1.54 -1.54
C GLU A 342 -15.82 1.30 -0.28
N PRO A 343 -15.60 2.02 0.82
CA PRO A 343 -16.50 2.00 1.96
C PRO A 343 -17.80 2.75 1.64
N ASP A 344 -18.94 2.21 2.06
CA ASP A 344 -20.23 2.92 1.95
C ASP A 344 -20.18 4.21 2.79
N PRO A 345 -20.62 5.37 2.25
CA PRO A 345 -20.63 6.63 2.98
C PRO A 345 -21.43 6.61 4.30
N ARG A 346 -22.35 5.64 4.46
CA ARG A 346 -23.15 5.44 5.67
C ARG A 346 -22.46 4.61 6.73
N ASN A 347 -21.27 4.06 6.45
CA ASN A 347 -20.48 3.33 7.44
C ASN A 347 -20.25 4.19 8.68
N ALA A 348 -20.19 3.54 9.84
CA ALA A 348 -20.19 4.20 11.15
C ALA A 348 -19.14 5.33 11.23
N PRO A 349 -19.53 6.58 11.58
CA PRO A 349 -18.65 7.74 11.44
C PRO A 349 -17.63 7.99 12.59
N ARG A 350 -17.53 7.15 13.64
CA ARG A 350 -16.60 7.36 14.80
C ARG A 350 -16.06 6.03 15.39
N PRO A 351 -14.85 5.94 16.00
CA PRO A 351 -13.54 6.62 15.82
C PRO A 351 -12.35 5.61 15.61
N PRO A 352 -11.06 6.03 15.43
CA PRO A 352 -10.51 7.36 15.15
C PRO A 352 -10.26 7.66 13.66
N ASN A 353 -10.29 6.65 12.78
CA ASN A 353 -9.97 6.80 11.36
C ASN A 353 -11.22 6.81 10.45
N PRO A 354 -11.20 7.51 9.31
CA PRO A 354 -12.34 7.53 8.37
C PRO A 354 -12.63 6.14 7.80
N PRO A 355 -13.84 5.86 7.27
CA PRO A 355 -14.20 4.53 6.77
C PRO A 355 -13.22 3.90 5.76
N ARG A 356 -12.59 4.72 4.89
CA ARG A 356 -11.59 4.26 3.91
C ARG A 356 -10.30 3.70 4.52
N ASP A 357 -10.07 4.05 5.78
CA ASP A 357 -8.89 3.68 6.55
C ASP A 357 -9.23 2.55 7.54
N ARG A 358 -10.49 2.07 7.55
CA ARG A 358 -11.03 0.99 8.39
C ARG A 358 -11.62 -0.14 7.55
N CYS A 359 -11.05 -0.39 6.38
CA CYS A 359 -11.52 -1.39 5.42
C CYS A 359 -10.38 -2.39 5.13
N PRO A 360 -10.63 -3.49 4.41
CA PRO A 360 -9.54 -4.20 3.80
C PRO A 360 -8.98 -3.31 2.70
N HIS A 361 -7.68 -3.01 2.76
CA HIS A 361 -6.99 -2.22 1.74
C HIS A 361 -6.69 -3.05 0.49
N ALA A 362 -6.69 -4.38 0.60
CA ALA A 362 -6.47 -5.28 -0.52
C ALA A 362 -7.26 -6.58 -0.45
N VAL A 363 -7.59 -7.10 -1.62
CA VAL A 363 -8.03 -8.48 -1.85
C VAL A 363 -7.07 -9.17 -2.82
N ALA A 364 -7.03 -10.50 -2.74
CA ALA A 364 -6.40 -11.34 -3.76
C ALA A 364 -7.48 -12.04 -4.58
N LEU A 365 -7.26 -12.10 -5.90
CA LEU A 365 -8.14 -12.81 -6.82
C LEU A 365 -7.67 -14.26 -6.97
N GLY A 366 -8.63 -15.18 -7.05
CA GLY A 366 -8.40 -16.60 -7.25
C GLY A 366 -8.66 -17.03 -8.69
N ARG A 367 -9.49 -18.05 -8.86
CA ARG A 367 -9.76 -18.73 -10.14
C ARG A 367 -11.22 -18.64 -10.53
N ASN A 368 -11.55 -18.96 -11.78
CA ASN A 368 -12.93 -18.96 -12.31
C ASN A 368 -13.63 -17.60 -12.13
N LEU A 369 -12.87 -16.52 -12.29
CA LEU A 369 -13.36 -15.15 -12.10
C LEU A 369 -14.36 -14.77 -13.19
N VAL A 370 -15.41 -14.07 -12.77
CA VAL A 370 -16.34 -13.38 -13.68
C VAL A 370 -16.38 -11.90 -13.32
N PRO A 371 -16.55 -10.99 -14.31
CA PRO A 371 -16.74 -9.59 -14.01
C PRO A 371 -17.98 -9.38 -13.15
N GLN A 372 -17.82 -8.81 -11.96
CA GLN A 372 -18.90 -8.57 -11.02
C GLN A 372 -18.51 -7.59 -9.91
N THR A 373 -19.50 -7.03 -9.24
CA THR A 373 -19.31 -6.26 -8.01
C THR A 373 -19.38 -7.20 -6.81
N TRP A 374 -18.42 -7.07 -5.91
CA TRP A 374 -18.38 -7.76 -4.64
C TRP A 374 -18.79 -6.82 -3.52
N THR A 375 -19.52 -7.35 -2.54
CA THR A 375 -19.93 -6.62 -1.34
C THR A 375 -19.52 -7.40 -0.09
N ILE A 376 -18.76 -6.75 0.78
CA ILE A 376 -18.47 -7.20 2.15
C ILE A 376 -19.44 -6.45 3.07
N VAL A 377 -20.18 -7.19 3.91
CA VAL A 377 -21.05 -6.60 4.94
C VAL A 377 -20.63 -7.12 6.30
N MET A 378 -20.30 -6.21 7.21
CA MET A 378 -20.01 -6.56 8.61
C MET A 378 -21.29 -7.06 9.28
N THR A 379 -21.26 -8.28 9.79
CA THR A 379 -22.39 -8.95 10.44
C THR A 379 -22.39 -8.79 11.96
N THR A 380 -21.23 -8.49 12.55
CA THR A 380 -21.05 -8.21 13.97
C THR A 380 -20.07 -7.05 14.21
N ASP A 381 -20.05 -6.54 15.43
CA ASP A 381 -19.05 -5.56 15.91
C ASP A 381 -17.70 -6.22 16.27
N ALA A 382 -17.61 -7.55 16.22
CA ALA A 382 -16.40 -8.32 16.52
C ALA A 382 -15.53 -8.59 15.28
N GLY A 383 -15.88 -7.98 14.14
CA GLY A 383 -15.15 -8.14 12.88
C GLY A 383 -15.69 -9.23 11.96
N ASP A 384 -16.80 -9.90 12.30
CA ASP A 384 -17.38 -10.91 11.41
C ASP A 384 -18.05 -10.25 10.20
N PHE A 385 -17.91 -10.84 9.02
CA PHE A 385 -18.48 -10.34 7.78
C PHE A 385 -19.05 -11.45 6.90
N ALA A 386 -19.92 -11.05 5.97
CA ALA A 386 -20.38 -11.87 4.86
C ALA A 386 -19.92 -11.25 3.53
N LEU A 387 -19.52 -12.10 2.59
CA LEU A 387 -19.15 -11.71 1.23
C LEU A 387 -20.24 -12.17 0.25
N SER A 388 -20.59 -11.33 -0.72
CA SER A 388 -21.49 -11.70 -1.83
C SER A 388 -21.06 -11.04 -3.14
N GLY A 389 -21.15 -11.77 -4.24
CA GLY A 389 -20.99 -11.24 -5.59
C GLY A 389 -22.33 -10.89 -6.24
N SER A 390 -22.37 -9.88 -7.10
CA SER A 390 -23.57 -9.47 -7.83
C SER A 390 -24.02 -10.50 -8.87
N VAL A 391 -23.12 -11.39 -9.30
CA VAL A 391 -23.39 -12.49 -10.25
C VAL A 391 -23.47 -13.83 -9.52
N THR A 392 -22.52 -14.09 -8.61
CA THR A 392 -22.42 -15.39 -7.92
C THR A 392 -23.25 -15.50 -6.65
N GLY A 393 -23.83 -14.40 -6.14
CA GLY A 393 -24.60 -14.40 -4.91
C GLY A 393 -23.74 -14.52 -3.65
N PRO A 394 -24.31 -14.93 -2.50
CA PRO A 394 -23.59 -15.14 -1.25
C PRO A 394 -22.43 -16.13 -1.42
N ASP A 395 -21.23 -15.75 -0.95
CA ASP A 395 -19.99 -16.50 -1.23
C ASP A 395 -19.09 -16.69 0.00
N GLY A 396 -19.70 -16.74 1.19
CA GLY A 396 -19.02 -17.10 2.44
C GLY A 396 -19.15 -16.08 3.55
N LYS A 397 -18.72 -16.49 4.73
CA LYS A 397 -18.63 -15.68 5.96
C LYS A 397 -17.24 -15.84 6.55
N GLY A 398 -16.69 -14.77 7.11
CA GLY A 398 -15.35 -14.76 7.71
C GLY A 398 -15.25 -13.74 8.84
N ASN A 399 -14.05 -13.62 9.39
CA ASN A 399 -13.71 -12.59 10.37
C ASN A 399 -12.52 -11.77 9.85
N ALA A 400 -12.57 -10.45 10.00
CA ALA A 400 -11.54 -9.53 9.51
C ALA A 400 -10.14 -9.78 10.13
N MET A 401 -10.07 -10.48 11.25
CA MET A 401 -8.81 -10.84 11.92
C MET A 401 -8.24 -12.20 11.47
N GLU A 402 -8.96 -12.96 10.63
CA GLU A 402 -8.57 -14.29 10.17
C GLU A 402 -8.47 -14.37 8.64
N PRO A 403 -7.58 -15.22 8.08
CA PRO A 403 -7.56 -15.47 6.65
C PRO A 403 -8.93 -15.95 6.15
N PHE A 404 -9.42 -15.32 5.08
CA PHE A 404 -10.69 -15.68 4.47
C PHE A 404 -10.47 -16.08 3.01
N GLU A 405 -11.09 -17.19 2.61
CA GLU A 405 -11.28 -17.61 1.23
C GLU A 405 -12.77 -17.80 0.97
N SER A 406 -13.26 -17.23 -0.13
CA SER A 406 -14.65 -17.33 -0.51
C SER A 406 -15.02 -18.75 -0.94
N ILE A 407 -16.29 -19.14 -0.85
CA ILE A 407 -16.75 -20.51 -1.16
C ILE A 407 -16.40 -20.89 -2.61
N SER A 408 -16.55 -19.94 -3.53
CA SER A 408 -16.16 -20.10 -4.93
C SER A 408 -14.64 -20.14 -5.17
N GLY A 409 -13.84 -19.68 -4.19
CA GLY A 409 -12.40 -19.47 -4.32
C GLY A 409 -12.03 -18.28 -5.22
N GLN A 410 -12.96 -17.38 -5.54
CA GLN A 410 -12.69 -16.19 -6.35
C GLN A 410 -12.01 -15.06 -5.58
N VAL A 411 -12.28 -14.94 -4.27
CA VAL A 411 -11.78 -13.84 -3.44
C VAL A 411 -11.10 -14.40 -2.20
N ARG A 412 -9.90 -13.91 -1.94
CA ARG A 412 -9.20 -14.09 -0.66
C ARG A 412 -8.92 -12.75 -0.01
N ILE A 413 -9.08 -12.68 1.31
CA ILE A 413 -8.83 -11.48 2.10
C ILE A 413 -7.91 -11.85 3.24
N GLU A 414 -6.75 -11.21 3.29
CA GLU A 414 -5.72 -11.46 4.31
C GLU A 414 -5.86 -10.44 5.47
N PRO A 415 -5.77 -10.87 6.74
CA PRO A 415 -5.87 -9.99 7.91
C PRO A 415 -4.91 -8.82 7.88
N ARG A 416 -3.71 -9.01 7.31
CA ARG A 416 -2.69 -7.95 7.23
C ARG A 416 -3.11 -6.72 6.42
N PHE A 417 -4.12 -6.85 5.56
CA PHE A 417 -4.67 -5.73 4.79
C PHE A 417 -5.91 -5.13 5.42
N TRP A 418 -6.49 -5.75 6.45
CA TRP A 418 -7.50 -5.12 7.27
C TRP A 418 -6.85 -4.07 8.16
N ARG A 419 -7.29 -2.84 8.00
CA ARG A 419 -6.87 -1.74 8.86
C ARG A 419 -7.96 -1.46 9.87
N ASP A 420 -7.61 -1.42 11.15
CA ASP A 420 -8.53 -1.07 12.24
C ASP A 420 -9.93 -1.75 12.22
N PRO A 421 -10.04 -3.04 11.87
CA PRO A 421 -11.34 -3.70 11.71
C PRO A 421 -12.16 -3.78 13.01
N GLN A 422 -11.50 -3.70 14.18
CA GLN A 422 -12.15 -3.62 15.49
C GLN A 422 -13.03 -2.37 15.67
N HIS A 423 -12.87 -1.39 14.80
CA HIS A 423 -13.67 -0.17 14.79
C HIS A 423 -14.82 -0.22 13.77
N ASN A 424 -14.96 -1.30 13.01
CA ASN A 424 -16.14 -1.50 12.18
C ASN A 424 -17.37 -1.82 13.04
N ARG A 425 -18.54 -1.51 12.49
CA ARG A 425 -19.84 -1.80 13.11
C ARG A 425 -20.64 -2.74 12.25
N ARG A 426 -21.51 -3.52 12.89
CA ARG A 426 -22.53 -4.30 12.19
C ARG A 426 -23.28 -3.39 11.21
N GLY A 427 -23.33 -3.82 9.95
CA GLY A 427 -23.95 -3.09 8.84
C GLY A 427 -22.98 -2.24 8.02
N ASP A 428 -21.74 -2.01 8.49
CA ASP A 428 -20.70 -1.40 7.66
C ASP A 428 -20.49 -2.25 6.39
N ARG A 429 -20.33 -1.56 5.26
CA ARG A 429 -20.30 -2.16 3.93
C ARG A 429 -19.10 -1.67 3.13
N PHE A 430 -18.50 -2.58 2.37
CA PHE A 430 -17.42 -2.27 1.44
C PHE A 430 -17.69 -2.94 0.11
N THR A 431 -17.47 -2.22 -1.00
CA THR A 431 -17.72 -2.72 -2.35
C THR A 431 -16.49 -2.57 -3.22
N PHE A 432 -16.25 -3.55 -4.09
CA PHE A 432 -15.21 -3.46 -5.11
C PHE A 432 -15.65 -4.20 -6.36
N GLU A 433 -15.15 -3.77 -7.50
CA GLU A 433 -15.43 -4.43 -8.78
C GLU A 433 -14.27 -5.34 -9.17
N VAL A 434 -14.59 -6.50 -9.71
CA VAL A 434 -13.65 -7.33 -10.46
C VAL A 434 -13.95 -7.13 -11.93
N VAL A 435 -12.94 -6.70 -12.69
CA VAL A 435 -13.05 -6.37 -14.11
C VAL A 435 -12.06 -7.19 -14.91
N ARG A 436 -12.47 -7.67 -16.08
CA ARG A 436 -11.56 -8.35 -17.02
C ARG A 436 -10.62 -7.32 -17.63
N ALA A 437 -9.34 -7.60 -17.58
CA ALA A 437 -8.28 -6.70 -18.03
C ALA A 437 -7.98 -6.83 -19.54
N ALA A 438 -8.90 -7.42 -20.31
CA ALA A 438 -8.77 -7.66 -21.75
C ALA A 438 -10.09 -7.39 -22.48
N ALA A 439 -10.01 -6.71 -23.62
CA ALA A 439 -11.13 -6.38 -24.47
C ALA A 439 -11.28 -7.42 -25.58
N GLY A 440 -12.46 -8.02 -25.73
CA GLY A 440 -12.73 -9.00 -26.78
C GLY A 440 -12.78 -8.43 -28.20
N SER A 441 -13.02 -7.13 -28.33
CA SER A 441 -13.12 -6.45 -29.61
C SER A 441 -12.78 -4.97 -29.47
N VAL A 442 -12.40 -4.34 -30.59
CA VAL A 442 -12.19 -2.89 -30.71
C VAL A 442 -13.19 -2.32 -31.70
N ASP A 443 -13.71 -1.13 -31.39
CA ASP A 443 -14.63 -0.37 -32.24
C ASP A 443 -13.91 0.85 -32.84
N PHE A 444 -13.83 0.89 -34.17
CA PHE A 444 -13.20 1.96 -34.95
C PHE A 444 -14.21 3.02 -35.39
N ARG A 445 -15.47 2.97 -34.92
CA ARG A 445 -16.44 4.02 -35.22
C ARG A 445 -16.19 5.26 -34.38
N GLY A 446 -16.29 6.42 -35.01
CA GLY A 446 -16.22 7.72 -34.35
C GLY A 446 -16.97 8.80 -35.13
N PRO A 447 -17.27 9.95 -34.50
CA PRO A 447 -18.00 11.03 -35.17
C PRO A 447 -17.20 11.72 -36.27
N ALA A 448 -15.88 11.58 -36.28
CA ALA A 448 -14.95 12.14 -37.25
C ALA A 448 -13.69 11.29 -37.33
N LYS A 449 -12.82 11.55 -38.32
CA LYS A 449 -11.51 10.91 -38.43
C LYS A 449 -10.60 11.39 -37.30
N GLU A 450 -10.30 10.53 -36.34
CA GLU A 450 -9.45 10.86 -35.19
C GLU A 450 -8.55 9.68 -34.81
N ARG A 451 -7.30 9.98 -34.43
CA ARG A 451 -6.39 8.96 -33.92
C ARG A 451 -6.73 8.68 -32.46
N PHE A 452 -6.79 7.41 -32.09
CA PHE A 452 -7.13 6.99 -30.74
C PHE A 452 -6.20 5.89 -30.23
N ARG A 453 -6.13 5.79 -28.90
CA ARG A 453 -5.43 4.73 -28.18
C ARG A 453 -6.45 3.86 -27.46
N PHE A 454 -6.25 2.54 -27.48
CA PHE A 454 -7.16 1.59 -26.85
C PHE A 454 -6.41 0.42 -26.23
N ARG A 455 -6.65 0.14 -24.95
CA ARG A 455 -6.02 -0.97 -24.24
C ARG A 455 -6.67 -2.29 -24.66
N LEU A 456 -5.91 -3.13 -25.37
CA LEU A 456 -6.37 -4.44 -25.82
C LEU A 456 -6.34 -5.45 -24.67
N ALA A 457 -5.23 -5.50 -23.94
CA ALA A 457 -5.04 -6.36 -22.79
C ALA A 457 -4.04 -5.76 -21.79
N SER A 458 -4.20 -6.10 -20.52
CA SER A 458 -3.33 -5.79 -19.39
C SER A 458 -3.42 -6.92 -18.35
N GLU A 459 -2.60 -6.87 -17.30
CA GLU A 459 -2.49 -7.94 -16.30
C GLU A 459 -2.13 -9.32 -16.90
N LEU A 460 -1.57 -9.33 -18.11
CA LEU A 460 -0.98 -10.54 -18.68
C LEU A 460 0.24 -10.95 -17.86
N PRO A 461 0.58 -12.25 -17.78
CA PRO A 461 1.88 -12.66 -17.27
C PRO A 461 3.00 -11.92 -18.02
N ASN A 462 4.07 -11.48 -17.34
CA ASN A 462 5.14 -10.72 -18.01
C ASN A 462 6.07 -11.65 -18.82
N GLN A 463 5.60 -12.15 -19.95
CA GLN A 463 6.27 -13.13 -20.82
C GLN A 463 5.98 -12.85 -22.31
N GLU A 464 6.36 -13.77 -23.22
CA GLU A 464 5.96 -13.69 -24.63
C GLU A 464 4.48 -14.04 -24.82
N HIS A 465 3.82 -13.26 -25.67
CA HIS A 465 2.44 -13.40 -26.08
C HIS A 465 2.27 -13.26 -27.59
N GLU A 466 1.16 -13.78 -28.10
CA GLU A 466 0.74 -13.60 -29.48
C GLU A 466 -0.61 -12.85 -29.53
N LEU A 467 -0.60 -11.63 -30.08
CA LEU A 467 -1.79 -10.88 -30.43
C LEU A 467 -2.25 -11.26 -31.84
N ARG A 468 -3.55 -11.48 -32.02
CA ARG A 468 -4.22 -11.40 -33.32
C ARG A 468 -5.38 -10.42 -33.27
N LEU A 469 -5.47 -9.56 -34.27
CA LEU A 469 -6.57 -8.61 -34.48
C LEU A 469 -7.25 -8.97 -35.80
N VAL A 470 -8.54 -9.30 -35.77
CA VAL A 470 -9.27 -9.84 -36.93
C VAL A 470 -10.46 -8.95 -37.26
N ALA A 471 -10.47 -8.33 -38.44
CA ALA A 471 -11.56 -7.46 -38.88
C ALA A 471 -12.84 -8.26 -39.16
N ARG A 472 -13.99 -7.73 -38.72
CA ARG A 472 -15.30 -8.39 -38.91
C ARG A 472 -15.93 -8.16 -40.29
N GLY A 473 -15.40 -7.22 -41.06
CA GLY A 473 -15.92 -6.87 -42.38
C GLY A 473 -17.18 -5.99 -42.36
N ASP A 474 -17.45 -5.33 -41.24
CA ASP A 474 -18.57 -4.40 -41.02
C ASP A 474 -18.19 -2.92 -41.23
N GLY A 475 -16.96 -2.66 -41.71
CA GLY A 475 -16.41 -1.34 -42.02
C GLY A 475 -14.88 -1.35 -42.01
N PRO A 476 -14.20 -0.27 -42.44
CA PRO A 476 -12.75 -0.12 -42.34
C PRO A 476 -12.23 -0.20 -40.91
N VAL A 477 -11.20 -1.02 -40.72
CA VAL A 477 -10.38 -1.12 -39.51
C VAL A 477 -9.01 -0.55 -39.86
N THR A 478 -8.67 0.60 -39.27
CA THR A 478 -7.41 1.30 -39.57
C THR A 478 -6.52 1.32 -38.33
N VAL A 479 -5.40 0.60 -38.40
CA VAL A 479 -4.43 0.39 -37.31
C VAL A 479 -3.12 1.07 -37.67
N ASP A 480 -2.60 1.84 -36.73
CA ASP A 480 -1.40 2.65 -36.90
C ASP A 480 -0.19 1.96 -36.27
N ALA A 481 -0.32 1.57 -35.00
CA ALA A 481 0.74 0.90 -34.26
C ALA A 481 0.19 0.15 -33.05
N PHE A 482 1.08 -0.61 -32.40
CA PHE A 482 0.87 -1.23 -31.10
C PHE A 482 1.91 -0.72 -30.12
N ASP A 483 1.47 -0.25 -28.95
CA ASP A 483 2.36 0.06 -27.84
C ASP A 483 2.39 -1.13 -26.88
N VAL A 484 3.60 -1.65 -26.65
CA VAL A 484 3.88 -2.80 -25.79
C VAL A 484 4.53 -2.31 -24.50
N PHE A 485 4.05 -2.85 -23.37
CA PHE A 485 4.49 -2.47 -22.04
C PHE A 485 5.05 -3.69 -21.31
N GLU A 486 6.32 -3.57 -20.95
CA GLU A 486 7.13 -4.62 -20.36
C GLU A 486 7.66 -4.17 -18.99
N PRO A 487 6.99 -4.55 -17.89
CA PRO A 487 7.49 -4.26 -16.56
C PRO A 487 8.89 -4.85 -16.36
N PRO A 488 9.78 -4.15 -15.63
CA PRO A 488 11.18 -4.56 -15.50
C PRO A 488 11.39 -5.85 -14.69
N LEU A 489 10.48 -6.20 -13.77
CA LEU A 489 10.61 -7.42 -12.98
C LEU A 489 9.98 -8.63 -13.71
N LYS A 490 10.81 -9.66 -13.94
CA LYS A 490 10.45 -10.87 -14.69
C LYS A 490 10.19 -12.07 -13.78
N PRO A 491 9.32 -13.02 -14.20
CA PRO A 491 9.17 -14.30 -13.51
C PRO A 491 10.44 -15.19 -13.56
N PRO A 492 10.62 -16.13 -12.60
CA PRO A 492 9.80 -16.29 -11.42
C PRO A 492 10.03 -15.10 -10.49
N LEU A 493 8.94 -14.51 -10.01
CA LEU A 493 9.05 -13.57 -8.91
C LEU A 493 9.75 -14.30 -7.76
N PRO A 494 10.52 -13.60 -6.90
CA PRO A 494 10.86 -14.18 -5.61
C PRO A 494 9.55 -14.73 -5.03
N ALA A 495 9.56 -16.01 -4.63
CA ALA A 495 8.41 -16.63 -3.98
C ALA A 495 7.85 -15.61 -2.99
N ALA A 496 6.56 -15.27 -3.15
CA ALA A 496 5.90 -14.12 -2.53
C ALA A 496 6.63 -13.72 -1.25
N LEU A 497 7.20 -12.49 -1.24
CA LEU A 497 8.08 -12.00 -0.17
C LEU A 497 7.68 -12.59 1.17
N PRO A 498 8.65 -13.13 1.92
CA PRO A 498 8.36 -13.89 3.12
C PRO A 498 7.32 -13.11 3.90
N ARG A 499 6.17 -13.76 4.15
CA ARG A 499 5.23 -13.32 5.18
C ARG A 499 6.10 -12.79 6.30
N THR A 500 5.94 -11.52 6.71
CA THR A 500 6.72 -10.92 7.81
C THR A 500 6.81 -12.00 8.87
N SER A 501 7.99 -12.59 9.03
CA SER A 501 8.10 -13.88 9.71
C SER A 501 7.48 -13.66 11.09
N ALA A 502 6.62 -14.56 11.54
CA ALA A 502 6.01 -14.41 12.86
C ALA A 502 7.11 -14.20 13.93
N ARG A 503 8.29 -14.75 13.68
CA ARG A 503 9.52 -14.43 14.42
C ARG A 503 9.85 -12.95 14.45
N SER A 504 9.97 -12.27 13.30
CA SER A 504 10.21 -10.83 13.24
C SER A 504 9.11 -10.02 13.92
N GLY A 505 7.85 -10.48 13.84
CA GLY A 505 6.72 -9.85 14.50
C GLY A 505 6.75 -9.98 16.04
N LEU A 506 7.32 -11.05 16.60
CA LEU A 506 7.44 -11.22 18.05
C LEU A 506 8.56 -10.35 18.65
N VAL A 507 9.60 -10.00 17.89
CA VAL A 507 10.71 -9.17 18.38
C VAL A 507 10.18 -7.85 18.93
N GLY A 508 10.61 -7.51 20.14
CA GLY A 508 10.21 -6.31 20.87
C GLY A 508 9.94 -6.55 22.35
N THR A 509 9.59 -5.47 23.03
CA THR A 509 9.18 -5.48 24.44
C THR A 509 7.66 -5.45 24.54
N TRP A 510 7.12 -6.25 25.44
CA TRP A 510 5.71 -6.50 25.60
C TRP A 510 5.33 -6.37 27.07
N LYS A 511 4.26 -5.63 27.36
CA LYS A 511 3.69 -5.44 28.69
C LYS A 511 2.47 -6.31 28.87
N LEU A 512 2.39 -7.03 29.97
CA LEU A 512 1.23 -7.88 30.28
C LEU A 512 -0.02 -7.01 30.47
N ALA A 513 -1.04 -7.25 29.66
CA ALA A 513 -2.33 -6.58 29.76
C ALA A 513 -3.34 -7.40 30.58
N SER A 514 -3.40 -8.71 30.37
CA SER A 514 -4.29 -9.58 31.13
C SER A 514 -3.83 -11.04 31.15
N ILE A 515 -4.30 -11.78 32.16
CA ILE A 515 -4.26 -13.24 32.21
C ILE A 515 -5.70 -13.70 32.44
N GLU A 516 -6.22 -14.50 31.52
CA GLU A 516 -7.49 -15.23 31.68
C GLU A 516 -7.17 -16.69 31.98
N GLU A 517 -7.77 -17.24 33.04
CA GLU A 517 -7.73 -18.67 33.33
C GLU A 517 -9.13 -19.27 33.24
N ARG A 518 -9.21 -20.50 32.75
CA ARG A 518 -10.44 -21.29 32.74
C ARG A 518 -10.25 -22.59 33.49
N ASP A 519 -11.25 -22.98 34.28
CA ASP A 519 -11.30 -24.29 34.92
C ASP A 519 -11.67 -25.40 33.92
N ALA A 520 -11.69 -26.66 34.39
CA ALA A 520 -12.02 -27.81 33.56
C ALA A 520 -13.44 -27.77 32.94
N SER A 521 -14.35 -26.93 33.46
CA SER A 521 -15.68 -26.71 32.88
C SER A 521 -15.70 -25.58 31.82
N GLY A 522 -14.56 -24.94 31.57
CA GLY A 522 -14.42 -23.81 30.66
C GLY A 522 -14.81 -22.46 31.25
N ARG A 523 -15.16 -22.41 32.54
CA ARG A 523 -15.57 -21.16 33.21
C ARG A 523 -14.35 -20.31 33.54
N ILE A 524 -14.46 -19.01 33.29
CA ILE A 524 -13.41 -18.04 33.67
C ILE A 524 -13.30 -18.00 35.19
N VAL A 525 -12.08 -18.18 35.69
CA VAL A 525 -11.74 -18.11 37.10
C VAL A 525 -10.61 -17.11 37.31
N THR A 526 -10.54 -16.54 38.52
CA THR A 526 -9.43 -15.66 38.89
C THR A 526 -8.11 -16.44 38.79
N PRO A 527 -7.08 -15.89 38.11
CA PRO A 527 -5.78 -16.54 38.03
C PRO A 527 -5.21 -16.84 39.41
N LEU A 528 -4.89 -18.11 39.65
CA LEU A 528 -4.54 -18.60 40.98
C LEU A 528 -3.29 -17.89 41.54
N ASP A 529 -2.26 -17.77 40.70
CA ASP A 529 -0.95 -17.24 41.10
C ASP A 529 -0.95 -15.71 41.03
N TYR A 530 -1.55 -15.14 39.98
CA TYR A 530 -1.40 -13.73 39.62
C TYR A 530 -2.56 -12.82 40.06
N GLY A 531 -3.68 -13.39 40.50
CA GLY A 531 -4.88 -12.62 40.87
C GLY A 531 -5.51 -11.88 39.68
N PRO A 532 -6.49 -10.98 39.93
CA PRO A 532 -7.27 -10.34 38.87
C PRO A 532 -6.53 -9.23 38.11
N ASN A 533 -5.42 -8.71 38.67
CA ASN A 533 -4.70 -7.54 38.13
C ASN A 533 -3.19 -7.84 38.00
N PRO A 534 -2.78 -8.76 37.12
CA PRO A 534 -1.38 -9.11 36.98
C PRO A 534 -0.56 -7.97 36.37
N VAL A 535 0.75 -7.98 36.58
CA VAL A 535 1.72 -7.13 35.86
C VAL A 535 2.88 -7.96 35.39
N GLY A 536 3.44 -7.61 34.23
CA GLY A 536 4.53 -8.40 33.65
C GLY A 536 5.16 -7.72 32.45
N ILE A 537 6.32 -8.23 32.07
CA ILE A 537 7.08 -7.84 30.89
C ILE A 537 7.58 -9.11 30.17
N LEU A 538 7.52 -9.10 28.85
CA LEU A 538 8.03 -10.13 27.98
C LEU A 538 8.88 -9.45 26.91
N VAL A 539 10.09 -9.93 26.69
CA VAL A 539 10.98 -9.42 25.65
C VAL A 539 11.35 -10.59 24.75
N TYR A 540 11.24 -10.38 23.44
CA TYR A 540 11.91 -11.19 22.44
C TYR A 540 12.91 -10.29 21.74
N ASP A 541 14.17 -10.70 21.65
CA ASP A 541 15.15 -9.96 20.87
C ASP A 541 15.40 -10.61 19.50
N ALA A 542 16.00 -9.84 18.59
CA ALA A 542 16.30 -10.32 17.25
C ALA A 542 17.36 -11.43 17.21
N THR A 543 18.14 -11.60 18.29
CA THR A 543 19.19 -12.62 18.39
C THR A 543 18.64 -14.00 18.75
N GLY A 544 17.36 -14.10 19.10
CA GLY A 544 16.70 -15.36 19.46
C GLY A 544 16.62 -15.60 20.97
N HIS A 545 16.88 -14.58 21.81
CA HIS A 545 16.72 -14.68 23.25
C HIS A 545 15.41 -14.06 23.71
N MET A 546 14.94 -14.52 24.87
CA MET A 546 13.72 -14.04 25.48
C MET A 546 13.82 -13.98 27.00
N VAL A 547 13.08 -13.05 27.59
CA VAL A 547 12.86 -12.98 29.04
C VAL A 547 11.39 -12.72 29.32
N ALA A 548 10.82 -13.46 30.26
CA ALA A 548 9.46 -13.27 30.72
C ALA A 548 9.43 -13.06 32.24
N GLN A 549 8.68 -12.06 32.67
CA GLN A 549 8.37 -11.83 34.08
C GLN A 549 6.89 -11.53 34.22
N ALA A 550 6.23 -12.15 35.19
CA ALA A 550 4.84 -11.88 35.54
C ALA A 550 4.65 -12.02 37.04
N MET A 551 3.84 -11.15 37.64
CA MET A 551 3.57 -11.20 39.06
C MET A 551 2.18 -10.69 39.41
N ARG A 552 1.70 -11.16 40.57
CA ARG A 552 0.56 -10.59 41.26
C ARG A 552 0.85 -9.14 41.64
N ARG A 553 -0.07 -8.22 41.34
CA ARG A 553 0.00 -6.86 41.84
C ARG A 553 -0.36 -6.82 43.33
N GLY A 554 0.34 -6.01 44.11
CA GLY A 554 0.04 -5.85 45.54
C GLY A 554 0.52 -7.01 46.42
N ARG A 555 1.61 -7.69 46.05
CA ARG A 555 2.26 -8.69 46.93
C ARG A 555 2.61 -8.05 48.27
N SER A 556 2.41 -8.81 49.36
CA SER A 556 2.79 -8.39 50.70
C SER A 556 4.28 -8.08 50.77
N ARG A 557 4.64 -6.98 51.44
CA ARG A 557 6.03 -6.64 51.72
C ARG A 557 6.59 -7.61 52.77
N LEU A 558 7.87 -7.92 52.63
CA LEU A 558 8.65 -8.60 53.66
C LEU A 558 8.96 -7.62 54.81
N PRO A 559 9.26 -8.13 56.02
CA PRO A 559 9.59 -7.28 57.18
C PRO A 559 10.86 -6.44 56.97
N SER A 560 11.79 -6.89 56.13
CA SER A 560 13.00 -6.18 55.74
C SER A 560 13.45 -6.58 54.33
N ASP A 561 14.42 -5.85 53.76
CA ASP A 561 15.05 -6.18 52.48
C ASP A 561 15.98 -7.40 52.58
N ASP A 562 16.35 -7.82 53.80
CA ASP A 562 17.06 -9.07 54.05
C ASP A 562 16.08 -10.25 53.97
N VAL A 563 15.99 -10.84 52.77
CA VAL A 563 15.06 -11.94 52.47
C VAL A 563 15.26 -13.17 53.36
N HIS A 564 16.41 -13.32 54.03
CA HIS A 564 16.66 -14.42 54.96
C HIS A 564 15.88 -14.27 56.28
N GLN A 565 15.32 -13.10 56.55
CA GLN A 565 14.46 -12.84 57.72
C GLN A 565 12.97 -13.14 57.45
N ALA A 566 12.60 -13.47 56.21
CA ALA A 566 11.23 -13.85 55.88
C ALA A 566 10.86 -15.17 56.54
N THR A 567 9.65 -15.26 57.13
CA THR A 567 9.14 -16.56 57.58
C THR A 567 8.92 -17.49 56.38
N PRO A 568 8.91 -18.82 56.56
CA PRO A 568 8.59 -19.75 55.48
C PRO A 568 7.28 -19.44 54.74
N GLU A 569 6.26 -18.97 55.45
CA GLU A 569 4.96 -18.60 54.88
C GLU A 569 5.08 -17.34 54.00
N GLN A 570 5.84 -16.35 54.46
CA GLN A 570 6.10 -15.12 53.70
C GLN A 570 6.92 -15.41 52.46
N ALA A 571 7.97 -16.24 52.57
CA ALA A 571 8.80 -16.66 51.46
C ALA A 571 7.97 -17.44 50.42
N LYS A 572 7.13 -18.39 50.86
CA LYS A 572 6.22 -19.13 49.98
C LYS A 572 5.23 -18.21 49.27
N ALA A 573 4.64 -17.23 49.96
CA ALA A 573 3.72 -16.28 49.35
C ALA A 573 4.42 -15.38 48.32
N ALA A 574 5.64 -14.94 48.60
CA ALA A 574 6.46 -14.14 47.68
C ALA A 574 6.85 -14.93 46.42
N PHE A 575 7.20 -16.21 46.60
CA PHE A 575 7.55 -17.16 45.54
C PHE A 575 6.35 -17.46 44.63
N VAL A 576 5.21 -17.89 45.19
CA VAL A 576 4.02 -18.28 44.41
C VAL A 576 3.42 -17.09 43.63
N GLY A 577 3.53 -15.88 44.15
CA GLY A 577 2.97 -14.68 43.52
C GLY A 577 3.79 -14.10 42.37
N TYR A 578 4.93 -14.70 42.01
CA TYR A 578 5.82 -14.22 40.96
C TYR A 578 6.28 -15.39 40.10
N ASN A 579 6.48 -15.13 38.81
CA ASN A 579 7.17 -16.04 37.93
C ASN A 579 8.08 -15.25 37.00
N GLY A 580 9.30 -15.73 36.82
CA GLY A 580 10.27 -15.13 35.92
C GLY A 580 11.22 -16.18 35.39
N TYR A 581 11.52 -16.13 34.10
CA TYR A 581 12.46 -17.05 33.46
C TYR A 581 13.00 -16.41 32.17
N PHE A 582 14.12 -16.92 31.70
CA PHE A 582 14.80 -16.47 30.49
C PHE A 582 15.39 -17.66 29.73
N GLY A 583 15.76 -17.42 28.47
CA GLY A 583 16.50 -18.35 27.64
C GLY A 583 16.34 -18.00 26.16
N THR A 584 16.32 -19.01 25.29
CA THR A 584 16.12 -18.80 23.85
C THR A 584 14.68 -19.06 23.43
N TYR A 585 14.31 -18.62 22.23
CA TYR A 585 13.02 -18.95 21.64
C TYR A 585 13.12 -19.36 20.17
N GLU A 586 12.18 -20.20 19.77
CA GLU A 586 11.94 -20.58 18.38
C GLU A 586 10.47 -20.40 18.02
N VAL A 587 10.23 -20.12 16.75
CA VAL A 587 8.89 -19.91 16.20
C VAL A 587 8.65 -20.92 15.09
N ASP A 588 7.65 -21.76 15.30
CA ASP A 588 7.06 -22.61 14.28
C ASP A 588 5.84 -21.90 13.71
N GLU A 589 6.02 -21.27 12.55
CA GLU A 589 4.99 -20.45 11.90
C GLU A 589 3.85 -21.28 11.33
N GLN A 590 4.14 -22.51 10.88
CA GLN A 590 3.14 -23.41 10.31
C GLN A 590 2.21 -23.93 11.40
N ALA A 591 2.77 -24.25 12.58
CA ALA A 591 1.99 -24.69 13.72
C ALA A 591 1.39 -23.54 14.55
N GLY A 592 1.83 -22.29 14.33
CA GLY A 592 1.43 -21.14 15.13
C GLY A 592 1.91 -21.24 16.59
N VAL A 593 3.10 -21.80 16.80
CA VAL A 593 3.67 -22.08 18.12
C VAL A 593 4.98 -21.34 18.33
N VAL A 594 5.14 -20.74 19.49
CA VAL A 594 6.42 -20.25 20.00
C VAL A 594 6.87 -21.17 21.14
N THR A 595 8.13 -21.58 21.10
CA THR A 595 8.75 -22.44 22.11
C THR A 595 9.84 -21.65 22.81
N HIS A 596 9.73 -21.48 24.13
CA HIS A 596 10.82 -20.90 24.93
C HIS A 596 11.65 -22.05 25.51
N ARG A 597 12.95 -22.06 25.24
CA ARG A 597 13.88 -23.00 25.87
C ARG A 597 14.45 -22.34 27.11
N VAL A 598 14.07 -22.84 28.28
CA VAL A 598 14.37 -22.17 29.53
C VAL A 598 15.81 -22.48 29.95
N GLU A 599 16.62 -21.43 30.11
CA GLU A 599 18.00 -21.54 30.59
C GLU A 599 18.08 -21.32 32.11
N GLY A 600 17.22 -20.45 32.64
CA GLY A 600 17.14 -20.16 34.07
C GLY A 600 15.79 -19.56 34.44
N GLY A 601 15.34 -19.79 35.67
CA GLY A 601 14.07 -19.24 36.13
C GLY A 601 13.78 -19.43 37.61
N LEU A 602 12.71 -18.80 38.08
CA LEU A 602 12.28 -18.89 39.48
C LEU A 602 11.80 -20.30 39.84
N ILE A 603 11.19 -21.02 38.89
CA ILE A 603 10.75 -22.41 39.07
C ILE A 603 11.89 -23.32 38.61
N PRO A 604 12.62 -24.00 39.53
CA PRO A 604 13.83 -24.76 39.16
C PRO A 604 13.53 -25.89 38.17
N ASN A 605 12.34 -26.50 38.28
CA ASN A 605 11.91 -27.60 37.42
C ASN A 605 11.71 -27.20 35.94
N TRP A 606 11.76 -25.90 35.62
CA TRP A 606 11.66 -25.44 34.23
C TRP A 606 13.02 -25.34 33.56
N GLU A 607 14.12 -25.30 34.29
CA GLU A 607 15.46 -25.18 33.71
C GLU A 607 15.76 -26.38 32.78
N GLY A 608 16.22 -26.07 31.57
CA GLY A 608 16.48 -27.06 30.52
C GLY A 608 15.23 -27.61 29.82
N THR A 609 14.03 -27.07 30.09
CA THR A 609 12.78 -27.55 29.48
C THR A 609 12.24 -26.62 28.40
N ASP A 610 11.41 -27.19 27.52
CA ASP A 610 10.69 -26.45 26.48
C ASP A 610 9.31 -26.02 26.96
N GLN A 611 9.07 -24.72 26.94
CA GLN A 611 7.78 -24.13 27.26
C GLN A 611 7.10 -23.68 25.96
N ARG A 612 6.22 -24.54 25.43
CA ARG A 612 5.48 -24.29 24.17
C ARG A 612 4.24 -23.45 24.43
N ARG A 613 3.90 -22.54 23.51
CA ARG A 613 2.69 -21.70 23.56
C ARG A 613 2.16 -21.51 22.15
N ARG A 614 0.86 -21.67 21.94
CA ARG A 614 0.24 -21.10 20.73
C ARG A 614 0.32 -19.59 20.83
N PHE A 615 0.58 -18.93 19.71
CA PHE A 615 0.62 -17.47 19.69
C PHE A 615 -0.31 -16.91 18.62
N THR A 616 -0.87 -15.73 18.93
CA THR A 616 -1.56 -14.90 17.95
C THR A 616 -0.97 -13.50 18.04
N LEU A 617 -0.47 -13.01 16.91
CA LEU A 617 0.10 -11.67 16.81
C LEU A 617 -0.85 -10.77 16.02
N LEU A 618 -1.43 -9.76 16.68
CA LEU A 618 -2.39 -8.82 16.12
C LEU A 618 -1.84 -7.39 16.29
N GLY A 619 -0.95 -6.99 15.38
CA GLY A 619 -0.26 -5.70 15.44
C GLY A 619 0.58 -5.55 16.70
N ASP A 620 0.11 -4.72 17.64
CA ASP A 620 0.74 -4.48 18.94
C ASP A 620 0.16 -5.34 20.07
N THR A 621 -0.74 -6.27 19.74
CA THR A 621 -1.25 -7.25 20.70
C THR A 621 -0.65 -8.62 20.43
N LEU A 622 -0.04 -9.23 21.45
CA LEU A 622 0.43 -10.61 21.41
C LEU A 622 -0.39 -11.43 22.40
N ILE A 623 -1.01 -12.50 21.93
CA ILE A 623 -1.70 -13.47 22.77
C ILE A 623 -0.84 -14.73 22.82
N LEU A 624 -0.60 -15.24 24.04
CA LEU A 624 0.09 -16.50 24.27
C LEU A 624 -0.80 -17.46 25.04
N GLU A 625 -0.92 -18.69 24.54
CA GLU A 625 -1.74 -19.75 25.12
C GLU A 625 -0.85 -20.98 25.39
N PRO A 626 -0.33 -21.15 26.62
CA PRO A 626 0.34 -22.39 27.01
C PRO A 626 -0.63 -23.59 26.98
N PRO A 627 -0.09 -24.82 26.93
CA PRO A 627 -0.85 -26.05 27.15
C PRO A 627 -1.64 -26.03 28.47
N GLU A 628 -2.62 -26.92 28.53
CA GLU A 628 -3.34 -27.22 29.76
C GLU A 628 -2.36 -27.64 30.87
N PHE A 629 -2.58 -27.14 32.09
CA PHE A 629 -1.73 -27.40 33.25
C PHE A 629 -2.56 -27.73 34.49
N GLN A 630 -1.92 -28.44 35.43
CA GLN A 630 -2.50 -28.76 36.73
C GLN A 630 -2.13 -27.72 37.76
N ALA A 631 -3.12 -27.20 38.49
CA ALA A 631 -2.91 -26.32 39.63
C ALA A 631 -3.88 -26.68 40.76
N GLN A 632 -3.34 -26.94 41.96
CA GLN A 632 -4.12 -27.40 43.13
C GLN A 632 -5.04 -28.59 42.82
N GLY A 633 -4.58 -29.54 42.00
CA GLY A 633 -5.34 -30.75 41.64
C GLY A 633 -6.47 -30.52 40.63
N GLN A 634 -6.52 -29.35 39.98
CA GLN A 634 -7.50 -29.04 38.93
C GLN A 634 -6.82 -28.75 37.60
N SER A 635 -7.40 -29.25 36.52
CA SER A 635 -6.99 -28.90 35.16
C SER A 635 -7.43 -27.49 34.79
N ARG A 636 -6.52 -26.72 34.18
CA ARG A 636 -6.75 -25.32 33.79
C ARG A 636 -6.10 -24.98 32.46
N THR A 637 -6.71 -24.05 31.74
CA THR A 637 -6.11 -23.39 30.58
C THR A 637 -5.87 -21.91 30.89
N ARG A 638 -4.90 -21.31 30.20
CA ARG A 638 -4.50 -19.91 30.43
C ARG A 638 -4.27 -19.20 29.11
N ARG A 639 -4.73 -17.95 29.03
CA ARG A 639 -4.50 -17.04 27.91
C ARG A 639 -3.88 -15.76 28.44
N LEU A 640 -2.67 -15.44 27.97
CA LEU A 640 -1.95 -14.23 28.34
C LEU A 640 -2.01 -13.23 27.20
N THR A 641 -2.56 -12.04 27.46
CA THR A 641 -2.59 -10.96 26.47
C THR A 641 -1.54 -9.93 26.83
N TRP A 642 -0.68 -9.62 25.86
CA TRP A 642 0.43 -8.69 25.97
C TRP A 642 0.24 -7.55 24.98
N GLN A 643 0.73 -6.36 25.35
CA GLN A 643 0.69 -5.15 24.54
C GLN A 643 2.11 -4.67 24.29
N ARG A 644 2.45 -4.35 23.05
CA ARG A 644 3.78 -3.88 22.67
C ARG A 644 4.08 -2.56 23.39
N VAL A 645 5.28 -2.45 23.93
CA VAL A 645 5.83 -1.21 24.47
C VAL A 645 6.38 -0.42 23.29
N ARG A 646 5.93 0.82 23.14
CA ARG A 646 6.39 1.76 22.11
C ARG A 646 7.35 2.77 22.69
#